data_AF-A0AAD4GWY2-F1
#
_entry.id   AF-A0AAD4GWY2-F1
#
_cell.length_a   1.000
_cell.length_b   1.000
_cell.length_c   1.000
_cell.angle_alpha   90.00
_cell.angle_beta   90.00
_cell.angle_gamma   90.00
#
_symmetry.space_group_name_H-M   'P 1'
#
loop_
_entity.id
_entity.type
_entity.pdbx_description
1 polymer ?
#
loop_
_entity_poly.entity_id
_entity_poly.type
_entity_poly.pdbx_seq_one_letter_code
_entity_poly.pdbx_strand_id
1 'polypeptide(L)'
;MILVAYLLRALLAYAVSTATFSLAFSPFKNQQQLASQLITPSEGSDCDGSGIVDPNGRCNGDGIIDDPVSPPDKDRDGFRFENPSTDCKYVSQMYIWDAFKHMEKDVTKLFVLVNKNVNFRVMGHHPIAGHYKDLMHWYVNAMMRVGNVFSEHPETFEVNPWAIHGGCNDPWSVAEVNFKGLMNSGDRFDIINVWVTRWKDDQMVEMRTYVDSPEIINALHKNEIWWNGTTWRDNLHQFGVDCHYDLQSRKKKDPRTLMPQLGSKPQDSPSKIQGHTPLGDSNGIHLSSLEANSGAAFVRRLGLKIDPANAPNLHLFAWNVGARHSPQLSSTTGRALPIVDLVSQEEMRALATVFFEKVDPCYGFIDRDSLFQRVSRRWLPKSADSALSNGPYDAVLCGVAAFGYLFSRRQAIPTEVKLIENARLMLEPAFLSETTLSVDIIMGWVLRVAYLRMTASPYAAWMASCSLMHMIEATGLHLESSSDTVLEQQSTEPCDPDIRRRLFGMARHLNVWISFELGRSRVVLHGATSLPPNPRPSGYTTEIFNLLPVSESLDPNSTTQDLPDLESALTNVLDVVHIQPPLILVQCNLMLCIYRRLRALNSVISGTLLDRVLSLAHKGLQAAREMVALNCPWHQAANVPFQVVCTLLAIDNRASLSMLNDAMRTLREVASAYDTEVMREAYNTAYLLILLHQRRKEEDTRALGDVLRDANSTSSSAPQVVAKEPLKESTYSLADYPGFSWLSDLVIDMPSLQNFDMDHNLVNEGPSALPDTGL
;
A
#
# COMPACT_ATOMS: atom_id res chain seq x y z
N MET A 1 -35.10 41.88 -17.10
CA MET A 1 -35.35 41.71 -18.54
C MET A 1 -34.58 40.56 -19.22
N ILE A 2 -33.76 39.75 -18.51
CA ILE A 2 -33.10 38.57 -19.13
C ILE A 2 -33.88 37.26 -18.85
N LEU A 3 -34.65 37.19 -17.77
CA LEU A 3 -35.52 36.04 -17.44
C LEU A 3 -36.68 35.79 -18.42
N VAL A 4 -37.00 36.74 -19.30
CA VAL A 4 -38.15 36.65 -20.22
C VAL A 4 -37.75 36.04 -21.58
N ALA A 5 -36.46 36.02 -21.92
CA ALA A 5 -35.99 35.47 -23.19
C ALA A 5 -35.93 33.93 -23.21
N TYR A 6 -35.64 33.30 -22.05
CA TYR A 6 -35.57 31.83 -21.95
C TYR A 6 -36.94 31.15 -21.79
N LEU A 7 -37.92 31.85 -21.17
CA LEU A 7 -39.31 31.38 -21.08
C LEU A 7 -40.06 31.37 -22.43
N LEU A 8 -39.52 32.01 -23.46
CA LEU A 8 -40.12 32.11 -24.80
C LEU A 8 -39.66 31.02 -25.79
N ARG A 9 -38.71 30.15 -25.41
CA ARG A 9 -38.35 28.93 -26.19
C ARG A 9 -38.95 27.64 -25.64
N ALA A 10 -39.51 27.66 -24.42
CA ALA A 10 -40.23 26.53 -23.83
C ALA A 10 -41.72 26.47 -24.20
N LEU A 11 -42.24 27.44 -24.96
CA LEU A 11 -43.67 27.60 -25.29
C LEU A 11 -43.96 27.76 -26.80
N LEU A 12 -43.17 27.07 -27.63
CA LEU A 12 -43.64 26.54 -28.91
C LEU A 12 -43.61 25.02 -28.77
N ALA A 13 -44.65 24.46 -28.15
CA ALA A 13 -45.73 23.79 -28.88
C ALA A 13 -45.19 22.59 -29.67
N TYR A 14 -45.27 21.36 -29.16
CA TYR A 14 -46.52 20.67 -28.83
C TYR A 14 -47.52 20.72 -29.99
N ALA A 15 -47.11 20.22 -31.16
CA ALA A 15 -47.97 20.01 -32.33
C ALA A 15 -47.59 18.72 -33.10
N VAL A 16 -48.32 17.64 -32.81
CA VAL A 16 -48.84 16.64 -33.75
C VAL A 16 -47.89 16.02 -34.80
N SER A 17 -47.30 14.87 -34.43
CA SER A 17 -47.59 13.51 -34.93
C SER A 17 -47.92 13.18 -36.42
N THR A 18 -47.43 12.00 -36.83
CA THR A 18 -47.93 11.02 -37.84
C THR A 18 -47.40 10.96 -39.30
N ALA A 19 -47.15 9.70 -39.73
CA ALA A 19 -47.16 9.14 -41.11
C ALA A 19 -45.98 9.49 -42.06
N THR A 20 -45.50 8.65 -43.00
CA THR A 20 -46.00 7.35 -43.55
C THR A 20 -44.88 6.47 -44.14
N PHE A 21 -45.21 5.23 -44.54
CA PHE A 21 -44.33 4.16 -45.08
C PHE A 21 -43.92 4.27 -46.58
N SER A 22 -42.79 3.60 -46.91
CA SER A 22 -42.48 2.80 -48.13
C SER A 22 -42.55 3.39 -49.57
N LEU A 23 -41.51 3.11 -50.39
CA LEU A 23 -41.54 2.07 -51.45
C LEU A 23 -40.20 1.91 -52.22
N ALA A 24 -39.84 0.63 -52.45
CA ALA A 24 -39.20 -0.05 -53.61
C ALA A 24 -38.53 0.77 -54.75
N PHE A 25 -37.47 0.28 -55.44
CA PHE A 25 -37.36 -1.01 -56.14
C PHE A 25 -35.92 -1.54 -56.34
N SER A 26 -35.78 -2.87 -56.41
CA SER A 26 -34.68 -3.62 -57.07
C SER A 26 -35.14 -4.01 -58.51
N PRO A 27 -34.33 -4.53 -59.48
CA PRO A 27 -33.93 -5.97 -59.41
C PRO A 27 -32.70 -6.49 -60.26
N PHE A 28 -32.07 -7.56 -59.76
CA PHE A 28 -31.71 -8.83 -60.47
C PHE A 28 -30.60 -9.03 -61.55
N LYS A 29 -29.89 -10.16 -61.32
CA LYS A 29 -29.38 -11.27 -62.21
C LYS A 29 -27.85 -11.42 -62.30
N ASN A 30 -27.25 -12.60 -62.43
CA ASN A 30 -27.54 -14.02 -62.13
C ASN A 30 -26.32 -14.83 -62.68
N GLN A 31 -25.98 -15.95 -62.03
CA GLN A 31 -25.38 -17.18 -62.62
C GLN A 31 -24.02 -17.12 -63.36
N GLN A 32 -22.95 -17.52 -62.66
CA GLN A 32 -22.39 -18.90 -62.64
C GLN A 32 -22.37 -19.74 -63.95
N GLN A 33 -21.23 -20.45 -64.17
CA GLN A 33 -20.93 -21.64 -65.03
C GLN A 33 -19.85 -21.40 -66.13
N LEU A 34 -18.92 -22.32 -66.46
CA LEU A 34 -18.45 -23.57 -65.80
C LEU A 34 -17.05 -24.00 -66.35
N ALA A 35 -16.15 -24.43 -65.46
CA ALA A 35 -15.04 -25.43 -65.58
C ALA A 35 -14.11 -25.61 -66.82
N SER A 36 -12.89 -26.09 -66.48
CA SER A 36 -11.94 -26.94 -67.25
C SER A 36 -10.70 -26.23 -67.83
N GLN A 37 -9.56 -26.23 -67.12
CA GLN A 37 -8.42 -27.18 -67.23
C GLN A 37 -7.45 -26.80 -68.38
N LEU A 38 -6.13 -26.65 -68.22
CA LEU A 38 -5.15 -27.12 -67.21
C LEU A 38 -4.29 -25.91 -66.69
N ILE A 39 -3.26 -25.97 -65.83
CA ILE A 39 -2.51 -27.10 -65.20
C ILE A 39 -1.96 -26.70 -63.79
N THR A 40 -1.07 -27.52 -63.21
CA THR A 40 -0.40 -27.47 -61.89
C THR A 40 0.55 -26.27 -61.67
N PRO A 41 0.67 -25.72 -60.43
CA PRO A 41 1.15 -26.45 -59.24
C PRO A 41 0.20 -26.45 -58.01
N SER A 42 0.35 -27.49 -57.16
CA SER A 42 -0.26 -27.65 -55.83
C SER A 42 0.81 -27.47 -54.75
N GLU A 43 0.52 -27.13 -53.49
CA GLU A 43 -0.74 -27.22 -52.71
C GLU A 43 -1.14 -25.86 -52.10
N GLY A 44 -2.38 -25.62 -51.65
CA GLY A 44 -3.58 -26.47 -51.68
C GLY A 44 -4.31 -26.60 -50.34
N SER A 45 -5.61 -26.30 -50.34
CA SER A 45 -6.66 -26.50 -49.30
C SER A 45 -6.56 -25.86 -47.91
N ASP A 46 -5.40 -25.74 -47.26
CA ASP A 46 -5.36 -25.41 -45.83
C ASP A 46 -4.54 -24.14 -45.51
N CYS A 47 -5.23 -23.01 -45.30
CA CYS A 47 -4.65 -21.88 -44.56
C CYS A 47 -4.73 -22.23 -43.06
N ASP A 48 -3.57 -22.44 -42.45
CA ASP A 48 -3.37 -23.25 -41.24
C ASP A 48 -3.28 -22.46 -39.93
N GLY A 49 -3.61 -21.16 -39.96
CA GLY A 49 -3.88 -20.34 -38.76
C GLY A 49 -2.78 -19.35 -38.36
N SER A 50 -2.09 -18.74 -39.34
CA SER A 50 -0.90 -17.90 -39.09
C SER A 50 -1.01 -16.40 -39.41
N GLY A 51 -1.79 -15.95 -40.42
CA GLY A 51 -2.06 -14.50 -40.57
C GLY A 51 -2.58 -14.02 -41.94
N ILE A 52 -3.67 -13.23 -41.88
CA ILE A 52 -4.23 -12.30 -42.88
C ILE A 52 -4.57 -12.87 -44.28
N VAL A 53 -5.84 -12.74 -44.66
CA VAL A 53 -6.39 -13.10 -45.97
C VAL A 53 -6.70 -11.80 -46.75
N ASP A 54 -6.04 -11.57 -47.88
CA ASP A 54 -6.45 -10.57 -48.89
C ASP A 54 -7.93 -10.82 -49.28
N PRO A 55 -8.80 -9.80 -49.43
CA PRO A 55 -10.16 -9.98 -49.95
C PRO A 55 -10.26 -10.78 -51.27
N ASN A 56 -9.18 -10.95 -52.03
CA ASN A 56 -9.11 -11.82 -53.22
C ASN A 56 -8.61 -13.25 -52.96
N GLY A 57 -8.46 -13.67 -51.70
CA GLY A 57 -8.18 -15.06 -51.32
C GLY A 57 -6.74 -15.53 -51.56
N ARG A 58 -5.77 -14.63 -51.61
CA ARG A 58 -4.34 -14.96 -51.77
C ARG A 58 -3.63 -14.82 -50.43
N CYS A 59 -3.06 -15.91 -49.93
CA CYS A 59 -2.15 -15.90 -48.79
C CYS A 59 -0.74 -16.26 -49.29
N ASN A 60 0.20 -15.34 -49.13
CA ASN A 60 1.65 -15.50 -49.36
C ASN A 60 2.38 -16.02 -48.10
N GLY A 61 1.79 -15.85 -46.92
CA GLY A 61 2.25 -16.48 -45.67
C GLY A 61 3.36 -15.72 -44.92
N ASP A 62 3.65 -14.47 -45.29
CA ASP A 62 4.60 -13.60 -44.59
C ASP A 62 3.93 -12.65 -43.57
N GLY A 63 2.60 -12.55 -43.58
CA GLY A 63 1.82 -11.75 -42.62
C GLY A 63 1.91 -10.24 -42.84
N ILE A 64 2.40 -9.80 -44.00
CA ILE A 64 2.52 -8.38 -44.37
C ILE A 64 1.70 -8.14 -45.64
N ILE A 65 0.77 -7.19 -45.59
CA ILE A 65 0.11 -6.69 -46.79
C ILE A 65 1.09 -5.75 -47.50
N ASP A 66 1.83 -6.28 -48.48
CA ASP A 66 2.59 -5.45 -49.42
C ASP A 66 1.61 -4.55 -50.21
N ASP A 67 1.68 -3.25 -49.94
CA ASP A 67 0.85 -2.17 -50.48
C ASP A 67 -0.70 -2.32 -50.30
N PRO A 68 -1.28 -1.81 -49.19
CA PRO A 68 -2.73 -1.69 -49.06
C PRO A 68 -3.29 -0.71 -50.11
N VAL A 69 -4.01 -1.27 -51.09
CA VAL A 69 -4.57 -0.60 -52.29
C VAL A 69 -5.64 0.47 -51.94
N SER A 70 -6.06 0.56 -50.68
CA SER A 70 -7.01 1.58 -50.20
C SER A 70 -6.42 3.00 -50.30
N PRO A 71 -7.08 3.94 -51.01
CA PRO A 71 -6.75 5.36 -50.90
C PRO A 71 -7.03 5.86 -49.47
N PRO A 72 -6.29 6.88 -48.98
CA PRO A 72 -6.50 7.42 -47.64
C PRO A 72 -7.90 8.03 -47.51
N ASP A 73 -8.63 7.68 -46.46
CA ASP A 73 -9.99 8.17 -46.20
C ASP A 73 -9.94 9.64 -45.78
N LYS A 74 -10.48 10.53 -46.62
CA LYS A 74 -10.46 11.98 -46.40
C LYS A 74 -11.35 12.42 -45.25
N ASP A 75 -12.36 11.62 -44.89
CA ASP A 75 -13.29 11.93 -43.79
C ASP A 75 -12.76 11.42 -42.43
N ARG A 76 -11.65 10.66 -42.44
CA ARG A 76 -11.00 10.05 -41.26
C ARG A 76 -9.51 10.36 -41.20
N ASP A 77 -9.18 11.65 -41.29
CA ASP A 77 -7.82 12.19 -41.14
C ASP A 77 -6.76 11.58 -42.09
N GLY A 78 -7.17 11.00 -43.21
CA GLY A 78 -6.30 10.31 -44.15
C GLY A 78 -5.91 8.88 -43.76
N PHE A 79 -6.62 8.28 -42.79
CA PHE A 79 -6.37 6.91 -42.32
C PHE A 79 -6.51 5.88 -43.47
N ARG A 80 -5.72 4.80 -43.40
CA ARG A 80 -5.72 3.72 -44.38
C ARG A 80 -6.20 2.43 -43.73
N PHE A 81 -7.31 1.90 -44.24
CA PHE A 81 -7.91 0.67 -43.76
C PHE A 81 -7.37 -0.54 -44.53
N GLU A 82 -6.92 -1.56 -43.82
CA GLU A 82 -6.56 -2.86 -44.43
C GLU A 82 -7.79 -3.50 -45.09
N ASN A 83 -8.95 -3.33 -44.46
CA ASN A 83 -10.24 -3.76 -44.99
C ASN A 83 -11.23 -2.58 -45.03
N PRO A 84 -11.40 -1.93 -46.19
CA PRO A 84 -12.35 -0.84 -46.38
C PRO A 84 -13.80 -1.30 -46.57
N SER A 85 -14.13 -2.58 -46.37
CA SER A 85 -15.52 -3.06 -46.47
C SER A 85 -16.39 -2.50 -45.35
N THR A 86 -17.60 -2.08 -45.71
CA THR A 86 -18.69 -1.76 -44.77
C THR A 86 -19.71 -2.89 -44.64
N ASP A 87 -19.71 -3.87 -45.55
CA ASP A 87 -20.47 -5.11 -45.42
C ASP A 87 -19.61 -6.13 -44.66
N CYS A 88 -20.01 -6.39 -43.42
CA CYS A 88 -19.21 -7.10 -42.43
C CYS A 88 -20.09 -7.97 -41.52
N LYS A 89 -19.55 -9.11 -41.08
CA LYS A 89 -20.21 -10.03 -40.14
C LYS A 89 -20.18 -9.51 -38.69
N TYR A 90 -19.14 -8.76 -38.36
CA TYR A 90 -18.95 -8.00 -37.12
C TYR A 90 -18.76 -6.52 -37.48
N VAL A 91 -18.20 -5.70 -36.60
CA VAL A 91 -17.94 -4.28 -36.89
C VAL A 91 -16.89 -4.08 -38.00
N SER A 92 -17.07 -3.07 -38.85
CA SER A 92 -16.08 -2.68 -39.86
C SER A 92 -14.90 -1.93 -39.24
N GLN A 93 -13.75 -1.87 -39.93
CA GLN A 93 -12.61 -1.09 -39.44
C GLN A 93 -12.92 0.41 -39.35
N MET A 94 -13.77 0.92 -40.24
CA MET A 94 -14.29 2.30 -40.20
C MET A 94 -15.11 2.55 -38.93
N TYR A 95 -15.95 1.61 -38.52
CA TYR A 95 -16.70 1.69 -37.26
C TYR A 95 -15.77 1.65 -36.03
N ILE A 96 -14.72 0.80 -36.06
CA ILE A 96 -13.71 0.75 -34.98
C ILE A 96 -12.98 2.09 -34.88
N TRP A 97 -12.55 2.68 -36.00
CA TRP A 97 -11.91 3.99 -36.03
C TRP A 97 -12.82 5.07 -35.47
N ASP A 98 -14.08 5.11 -35.93
CA ASP A 98 -15.09 6.05 -35.44
C ASP A 98 -15.30 5.86 -33.93
N ALA A 99 -15.38 4.62 -33.43
CA ALA A 99 -15.55 4.33 -32.01
C ALA A 99 -14.40 4.89 -31.14
N PHE A 100 -13.15 4.78 -31.60
CA PHE A 100 -12.01 5.39 -30.91
C PHE A 100 -12.00 6.92 -31.04
N LYS A 101 -12.15 7.47 -32.25
CA LYS A 101 -12.09 8.92 -32.47
C LYS A 101 -13.22 9.68 -31.75
N HIS A 102 -14.38 9.05 -31.56
CA HIS A 102 -15.47 9.63 -30.78
C HIS A 102 -15.13 9.86 -29.30
N MET A 103 -14.23 9.07 -28.70
CA MET A 103 -13.82 9.25 -27.29
C MET A 103 -13.04 10.54 -27.05
N GLU A 104 -12.44 11.12 -28.09
CA GLU A 104 -11.75 12.42 -28.04
C GLU A 104 -12.67 13.56 -27.56
N LYS A 105 -13.95 13.50 -27.96
CA LYS A 105 -14.93 14.59 -27.75
C LYS A 105 -16.01 14.24 -26.74
N ASP A 106 -16.30 12.95 -26.57
CA ASP A 106 -17.37 12.48 -25.69
C ASP A 106 -17.06 11.08 -25.13
N VAL A 107 -16.43 11.07 -23.95
CA VAL A 107 -16.10 9.85 -23.22
C VAL A 107 -17.36 9.08 -22.78
N THR A 108 -18.54 9.72 -22.71
CA THR A 108 -19.79 9.03 -22.32
C THR A 108 -20.24 8.00 -23.36
N LYS A 109 -19.75 8.09 -24.60
CA LYS A 109 -19.98 7.07 -25.64
C LYS A 109 -19.42 5.69 -25.29
N LEU A 110 -18.50 5.59 -24.31
CA LEU A 110 -18.09 4.30 -23.74
C LEU A 110 -19.29 3.47 -23.23
N PHE A 111 -20.32 4.11 -22.66
CA PHE A 111 -21.52 3.42 -22.16
C PHE A 111 -22.44 2.87 -23.27
N VAL A 112 -22.17 3.23 -24.54
CA VAL A 112 -22.85 2.68 -25.72
C VAL A 112 -21.94 1.66 -26.43
N LEU A 113 -20.64 1.95 -26.54
CA LEU A 113 -19.65 1.14 -27.28
C LEU A 113 -19.17 -0.10 -26.52
N VAL A 114 -19.15 -0.05 -25.19
CA VAL A 114 -18.65 -1.14 -24.33
C VAL A 114 -19.82 -1.80 -23.62
N ASN A 115 -19.87 -3.14 -23.63
CA ASN A 115 -20.93 -3.86 -22.95
C ASN A 115 -20.80 -3.70 -21.43
N LYS A 116 -21.93 -3.49 -20.74
CA LYS A 116 -21.93 -3.34 -19.27
C LYS A 116 -21.23 -4.49 -18.52
N ASN A 117 -21.27 -5.72 -19.04
CA ASN A 117 -20.65 -6.91 -18.46
C ASN A 117 -19.32 -7.28 -19.16
N VAL A 118 -18.56 -6.29 -19.65
CA VAL A 118 -17.31 -6.50 -20.36
C VAL A 118 -16.26 -7.21 -19.50
N ASN A 119 -15.58 -8.21 -20.08
CA ASN A 119 -14.40 -8.81 -19.49
C ASN A 119 -13.15 -8.01 -19.90
N PHE A 120 -12.70 -7.07 -19.07
CA PHE A 120 -11.65 -6.10 -19.41
C PHE A 120 -10.36 -6.36 -18.62
N ARG A 121 -9.21 -6.44 -19.29
CA ARG A 121 -7.90 -6.56 -18.65
C ARG A 121 -6.92 -5.47 -19.07
N VAL A 122 -6.49 -4.65 -18.10
CA VAL A 122 -5.37 -3.71 -18.29
C VAL A 122 -4.08 -4.44 -17.92
N MET A 123 -3.15 -4.53 -18.88
CA MET A 123 -1.90 -5.26 -18.74
C MET A 123 -0.78 -4.33 -18.23
N GLY A 124 -0.05 -4.75 -17.20
CA GLY A 124 1.13 -4.05 -16.68
C GLY A 124 1.26 -4.12 -15.15
N HIS A 125 2.16 -3.31 -14.60
CA HIS A 125 2.42 -3.15 -13.16
C HIS A 125 2.36 -1.67 -12.74
N HIS A 126 1.19 -1.06 -12.95
CA HIS A 126 0.89 0.37 -12.73
C HIS A 126 -0.53 0.51 -12.12
N PRO A 127 -0.90 1.64 -11.50
CA PRO A 127 -2.12 1.68 -10.67
C PRO A 127 -3.47 1.58 -11.37
N ILE A 128 -3.53 1.57 -12.70
CA ILE A 128 -4.75 1.26 -13.46
C ILE A 128 -4.75 -0.18 -14.03
N ALA A 129 -3.66 -0.93 -13.84
CA ALA A 129 -3.54 -2.34 -14.22
C ALA A 129 -4.47 -3.23 -13.38
N GLY A 130 -5.14 -4.18 -14.01
CA GLY A 130 -6.13 -5.00 -13.32
C GLY A 130 -6.99 -5.85 -14.24
N HIS A 131 -7.86 -6.64 -13.61
CA HIS A 131 -8.90 -7.43 -14.28
C HIS A 131 -10.27 -6.98 -13.78
N TYR A 132 -11.02 -6.34 -14.65
CA TYR A 132 -12.36 -5.78 -14.40
C TYR A 132 -13.40 -6.67 -15.10
N LYS A 133 -14.56 -6.88 -14.45
CA LYS A 133 -15.61 -7.80 -14.93
C LYS A 133 -16.87 -7.09 -15.42
N ASP A 134 -16.84 -5.77 -15.42
CA ASP A 134 -17.89 -4.88 -15.87
C ASP A 134 -17.31 -3.50 -16.23
N LEU A 135 -18.12 -2.71 -16.93
CA LEU A 135 -17.74 -1.40 -17.44
C LEU A 135 -17.54 -0.36 -16.33
N MET A 136 -18.33 -0.40 -15.24
CA MET A 136 -18.27 0.63 -14.20
C MET A 136 -16.95 0.57 -13.43
N HIS A 137 -16.54 -0.63 -12.99
CA HIS A 137 -15.27 -0.79 -12.27
C HIS A 137 -14.08 -0.43 -13.15
N TRP A 138 -14.08 -0.79 -14.44
CA TRP A 138 -13.02 -0.37 -15.36
C TRP A 138 -13.01 1.15 -15.58
N TYR A 139 -14.18 1.76 -15.80
CA TYR A 139 -14.30 3.20 -16.03
C TYR A 139 -13.76 4.01 -14.85
N VAL A 140 -14.19 3.70 -13.63
CA VAL A 140 -13.77 4.41 -12.40
C VAL A 140 -12.28 4.18 -12.10
N ASN A 141 -11.81 2.93 -12.13
CA ASN A 141 -10.46 2.58 -11.68
C ASN A 141 -9.36 2.81 -12.73
N ALA A 142 -9.70 3.03 -14.00
CA ALA A 142 -8.73 3.28 -15.06
C ALA A 142 -9.03 4.55 -15.87
N MET A 143 -10.17 4.62 -16.55
CA MET A 143 -10.45 5.71 -17.51
C MET A 143 -10.62 7.08 -16.83
N MET A 144 -11.38 7.14 -15.73
CA MET A 144 -11.61 8.38 -15.00
C MET A 144 -10.31 8.94 -14.40
N ARG A 145 -9.45 8.07 -13.86
CA ARG A 145 -8.14 8.46 -13.32
C ARG A 145 -7.23 9.06 -14.38
N VAL A 146 -7.12 8.42 -15.54
CA VAL A 146 -6.36 8.97 -16.68
C VAL A 146 -7.01 10.25 -17.22
N GLY A 147 -8.35 10.32 -17.30
CA GLY A 147 -9.07 11.53 -17.72
C GLY A 147 -8.80 12.74 -16.83
N ASN A 148 -8.74 12.53 -15.50
CA ASN A 148 -8.43 13.59 -14.53
C ASN A 148 -7.03 14.20 -14.71
N VAL A 149 -6.08 13.49 -15.33
CA VAL A 149 -4.75 14.02 -15.65
C VAL A 149 -4.81 15.20 -16.65
N PHE A 150 -5.89 15.29 -17.43
CA PHE A 150 -6.10 16.31 -18.48
C PHE A 150 -7.23 17.31 -18.15
N SER A 151 -7.78 17.28 -16.92
CA SER A 151 -8.98 18.04 -16.58
C SER A 151 -8.85 19.56 -16.70
N GLU A 152 -7.64 20.11 -16.63
CA GLU A 152 -7.36 21.55 -16.81
C GLU A 152 -7.14 21.94 -18.28
N HIS A 153 -6.85 20.95 -19.15
CA HIS A 153 -6.55 21.14 -20.57
C HIS A 153 -7.27 20.14 -21.50
N PRO A 154 -8.58 19.87 -21.30
CA PRO A 154 -9.31 18.81 -22.03
C PRO A 154 -9.37 19.07 -23.55
N GLU A 155 -9.26 20.34 -23.98
CA GLU A 155 -9.20 20.73 -25.39
C GLU A 155 -7.91 20.30 -26.11
N THR A 156 -6.89 19.88 -25.36
CA THR A 156 -5.61 19.41 -25.92
C THR A 156 -5.56 17.89 -26.11
N PHE A 157 -6.56 17.15 -25.62
CA PHE A 157 -6.58 15.70 -25.69
C PHE A 157 -6.97 15.22 -27.09
N GLU A 158 -6.08 14.45 -27.73
CA GLU A 158 -6.28 13.90 -29.07
C GLU A 158 -6.27 12.37 -29.04
N VAL A 159 -7.19 11.74 -29.77
CA VAL A 159 -7.22 10.29 -29.96
C VAL A 159 -6.92 9.99 -31.42
N ASN A 160 -5.77 9.37 -31.67
CA ASN A 160 -5.26 9.14 -33.02
C ASN A 160 -5.04 7.63 -33.26
N PRO A 161 -6.02 6.90 -33.79
CA PRO A 161 -5.83 5.53 -34.26
C PRO A 161 -4.76 5.50 -35.36
N TRP A 162 -3.80 4.58 -35.25
CA TRP A 162 -2.65 4.45 -36.16
C TRP A 162 -2.68 3.19 -37.00
N ALA A 163 -3.13 2.08 -36.41
CA ALA A 163 -3.34 0.82 -37.11
C ALA A 163 -4.59 0.13 -36.55
N ILE A 164 -5.36 -0.52 -37.42
CA ILE A 164 -6.52 -1.33 -37.04
C ILE A 164 -6.45 -2.63 -37.85
N HIS A 165 -6.26 -3.73 -37.15
CA HIS A 165 -6.15 -5.08 -37.69
C HIS A 165 -7.35 -5.93 -37.29
N GLY A 166 -7.76 -6.85 -38.15
CA GLY A 166 -8.93 -7.69 -37.91
C GLY A 166 -10.25 -6.91 -37.95
N GLY A 167 -11.23 -7.36 -37.18
CA GLY A 167 -12.62 -6.96 -37.33
C GLY A 167 -13.24 -7.50 -38.63
N CYS A 168 -14.43 -7.01 -38.96
CA CYS A 168 -15.25 -7.34 -40.12
C CYS A 168 -15.63 -8.83 -40.27
N ASN A 169 -14.65 -9.70 -40.56
CA ASN A 169 -14.80 -11.15 -40.69
C ASN A 169 -14.47 -11.89 -39.39
N ASP A 170 -13.57 -11.36 -38.57
CA ASP A 170 -13.21 -11.91 -37.26
C ASP A 170 -13.96 -11.16 -36.14
N PRO A 171 -14.46 -11.84 -35.08
CA PRO A 171 -14.98 -11.16 -33.89
C PRO A 171 -13.92 -10.35 -33.13
N TRP A 172 -12.63 -10.59 -33.32
CA TRP A 172 -11.54 -9.83 -32.71
C TRP A 172 -10.96 -8.76 -33.64
N SER A 173 -10.55 -7.64 -33.04
CA SER A 173 -9.71 -6.63 -33.67
C SER A 173 -8.56 -6.21 -32.74
N VAL A 174 -7.48 -5.71 -33.33
CA VAL A 174 -6.39 -5.04 -32.62
C VAL A 174 -6.30 -3.61 -33.14
N ALA A 175 -6.33 -2.62 -32.26
CA ALA A 175 -6.17 -1.21 -32.60
C ALA A 175 -4.96 -0.62 -31.86
N GLU A 176 -4.02 -0.07 -32.61
CA GLU A 176 -2.97 0.79 -32.07
C GLU A 176 -3.47 2.24 -32.07
N VAL A 177 -3.51 2.86 -30.90
CA VAL A 177 -4.09 4.19 -30.71
C VAL A 177 -3.09 5.04 -29.93
N ASN A 178 -2.65 6.14 -30.53
CA ASN A 178 -1.88 7.16 -29.83
C ASN A 178 -2.83 8.15 -29.14
N PHE A 179 -2.62 8.34 -27.85
CA PHE A 179 -3.28 9.34 -27.03
C PHE A 179 -2.29 10.47 -26.74
N LYS A 180 -2.64 11.70 -27.13
CA LYS A 180 -1.84 12.90 -26.87
C LYS A 180 -2.60 13.88 -25.99
N GLY A 181 -1.89 14.71 -25.23
CA GLY A 181 -2.49 15.79 -24.46
C GLY A 181 -1.48 16.61 -23.66
N LEU A 182 -1.95 17.72 -23.09
CA LEU A 182 -1.24 18.48 -22.06
C LEU A 182 -1.80 18.08 -20.69
N MET A 183 -0.95 17.59 -19.80
CA MET A 183 -1.36 17.21 -18.44
C MET A 183 -1.48 18.46 -17.56
N ASN A 184 -2.27 18.43 -16.48
CA ASN A 184 -2.45 19.54 -15.54
C ASN A 184 -1.08 20.04 -14.96
N SER A 185 -0.10 19.13 -14.84
CA SER A 185 1.29 19.43 -14.46
C SER A 185 2.09 20.28 -15.47
N GLY A 186 1.54 20.58 -16.64
CA GLY A 186 2.18 21.30 -17.74
C GLY A 186 3.09 20.44 -18.65
N ASP A 187 3.29 19.17 -18.31
CA ASP A 187 4.02 18.19 -19.12
C ASP A 187 3.15 17.64 -20.27
N ARG A 188 3.80 17.25 -21.37
CA ARG A 188 3.14 16.59 -22.50
C ARG A 188 2.95 15.09 -22.25
N PHE A 189 1.82 14.58 -22.70
CA PHE A 189 1.50 13.16 -22.79
C PHE A 189 1.45 12.76 -24.27
N ASP A 190 2.12 11.67 -24.63
CA ASP A 190 2.17 11.11 -25.98
C ASP A 190 2.42 9.59 -25.85
N ILE A 191 1.35 8.80 -25.68
CA ILE A 191 1.44 7.37 -25.39
C ILE A 191 0.69 6.55 -26.45
N ILE A 192 1.37 5.53 -26.97
CA ILE A 192 0.77 4.50 -27.82
C ILE A 192 0.18 3.41 -26.93
N ASN A 193 -1.08 3.06 -27.17
CA ASN A 193 -1.79 2.00 -26.47
C ASN A 193 -2.33 0.98 -27.49
N VAL A 194 -2.11 -0.30 -27.22
CA VAL A 194 -2.64 -1.40 -28.04
C VAL A 194 -3.89 -1.99 -27.38
N TRP A 195 -5.02 -1.89 -28.08
CA TRP A 195 -6.32 -2.43 -27.66
C TRP A 195 -6.66 -3.69 -28.46
N VAL A 196 -6.74 -4.83 -27.77
CA VAL A 196 -7.24 -6.10 -28.33
C VAL A 196 -8.68 -6.29 -27.87
N THR A 197 -9.63 -6.19 -28.79
CA THR A 197 -11.07 -6.11 -28.49
C THR A 197 -11.86 -7.18 -29.23
N ARG A 198 -12.80 -7.82 -28.53
CA ARG A 198 -13.78 -8.75 -29.11
C ARG A 198 -15.15 -8.08 -29.18
N TRP A 199 -15.75 -8.12 -30.36
CA TRP A 199 -17.00 -7.47 -30.69
C TRP A 199 -18.17 -8.45 -30.78
N LYS A 200 -19.33 -7.99 -30.34
CA LYS A 200 -20.61 -8.68 -30.48
C LYS A 200 -21.74 -7.65 -30.40
N ASP A 201 -22.69 -7.72 -31.33
CA ASP A 201 -23.86 -6.82 -31.37
C ASP A 201 -23.42 -5.34 -31.31
N ASP A 202 -22.42 -4.98 -32.13
CA ASP A 202 -21.72 -3.69 -32.21
C ASP A 202 -21.05 -3.19 -30.91
N GLN A 203 -20.98 -4.01 -29.86
CA GLN A 203 -20.34 -3.67 -28.59
C GLN A 203 -19.06 -4.46 -28.34
N MET A 204 -18.11 -3.83 -27.66
CA MET A 204 -16.93 -4.48 -27.09
C MET A 204 -17.35 -5.31 -25.86
N VAL A 205 -17.18 -6.63 -25.93
CA VAL A 205 -17.62 -7.60 -24.89
C VAL A 205 -16.46 -8.26 -24.13
N GLU A 206 -15.24 -8.20 -24.68
CA GLU A 206 -14.01 -8.61 -24.01
C GLU A 206 -12.85 -7.79 -24.55
N MET A 207 -11.95 -7.35 -23.67
CA MET A 207 -10.96 -6.32 -23.99
C MET A 207 -9.65 -6.56 -23.24
N ARG A 208 -8.52 -6.32 -23.90
CA ARG A 208 -7.19 -6.32 -23.29
C ARG A 208 -6.41 -5.12 -23.82
N THR A 209 -5.87 -4.30 -22.93
CA THR A 209 -5.10 -3.10 -23.29
C THR A 209 -3.67 -3.20 -22.75
N TYR A 210 -2.72 -2.76 -23.57
CA TYR A 210 -1.31 -2.66 -23.22
C TYR A 210 -0.92 -1.17 -23.26
N VAL A 211 -0.45 -0.66 -22.13
CA VAL A 211 -0.02 0.74 -21.94
C VAL A 211 1.43 0.79 -21.50
N ASP A 212 2.09 1.91 -21.82
CA ASP A 212 3.43 2.16 -21.30
C ASP A 212 3.37 2.44 -19.80
N SER A 213 3.93 1.51 -19.01
CA SER A 213 3.71 1.49 -17.55
C SER A 213 4.42 2.63 -16.82
N PRO A 214 5.70 2.97 -17.10
CA PRO A 214 6.38 4.11 -16.49
C PRO A 214 5.71 5.45 -16.79
N GLU A 215 5.22 5.67 -18.02
CA GLU A 215 4.59 6.94 -18.37
C GLU A 215 3.21 7.11 -17.73
N ILE A 216 2.38 6.06 -17.68
CA ILE A 216 1.13 6.08 -16.89
C ILE A 216 1.42 6.31 -15.39
N ILE A 217 2.50 5.72 -14.87
CA ILE A 217 2.93 5.93 -13.48
C ILE A 217 3.33 7.41 -13.25
N ASN A 218 4.16 7.96 -14.12
CA ASN A 218 4.66 9.33 -14.07
C ASN A 218 3.53 10.37 -14.20
N ALA A 219 2.63 10.16 -15.16
CA ALA A 219 1.45 10.99 -15.41
C ALA A 219 0.54 11.07 -14.18
N LEU A 220 0.14 9.92 -13.62
CA LEU A 220 -0.73 9.88 -12.45
C LEU A 220 -0.02 10.44 -11.20
N HIS A 221 1.25 10.09 -10.95
CA HIS A 221 2.03 10.61 -9.80
C HIS A 221 2.15 12.14 -9.80
N LYS A 222 2.25 12.77 -10.97
CA LYS A 222 2.38 14.24 -11.11
C LYS A 222 1.05 15.00 -11.03
N ASN A 223 -0.09 14.32 -11.20
CA ASN A 223 -1.39 14.97 -11.43
C ASN A 223 -2.50 14.51 -10.46
N GLU A 224 -2.38 13.33 -9.84
CA GLU A 224 -3.29 12.88 -8.77
C GLU A 224 -2.81 13.41 -7.41
N ILE A 225 -3.72 14.05 -6.66
CA ILE A 225 -3.45 14.52 -5.28
C ILE A 225 -3.19 13.33 -4.33
N TRP A 226 -3.74 12.15 -4.64
CA TRP A 226 -3.56 10.91 -3.90
C TRP A 226 -3.09 9.79 -4.83
N TRP A 227 -1.87 9.30 -4.59
CA TRP A 227 -1.20 8.31 -5.42
C TRP A 227 -0.78 7.09 -4.58
N ASN A 228 -1.06 5.87 -5.07
CA ASN A 228 -0.80 4.61 -4.34
C ASN A 228 0.12 3.62 -5.08
N GLY A 229 0.93 4.09 -6.03
CA GLY A 229 1.79 3.22 -6.84
C GLY A 229 2.98 2.65 -6.07
N THR A 230 2.94 1.34 -5.81
CA THR A 230 4.01 0.57 -5.14
C THR A 230 5.27 0.36 -6.00
N THR A 231 5.25 0.78 -7.27
CA THR A 231 6.32 0.56 -8.26
C THR A 231 7.22 1.77 -8.50
N TRP A 232 6.93 2.95 -7.95
CA TRP A 232 7.86 4.08 -8.01
C TRP A 232 9.09 3.79 -7.13
N ARG A 233 10.26 3.62 -7.76
CA ARG A 233 11.56 3.58 -7.11
C ARG A 233 12.31 4.86 -7.47
N ASP A 234 12.84 5.57 -6.49
CA ASP A 234 13.64 6.80 -6.68
C ASP A 234 14.99 6.58 -7.41
N ASN A 235 15.25 5.37 -7.91
CA ASN A 235 16.49 4.96 -8.57
C ASN A 235 16.66 5.52 -9.99
N LEU A 236 15.66 6.21 -10.55
CA LEU A 236 15.71 6.78 -11.91
C LEU A 236 16.77 7.89 -12.05
N HIS A 237 17.20 8.52 -10.96
CA HIS A 237 18.28 9.52 -10.98
C HIS A 237 19.71 8.92 -11.02
N GLN A 238 19.87 7.59 -11.03
CA GLN A 238 21.19 6.95 -10.95
C GLN A 238 21.65 6.21 -12.23
N PHE A 239 20.82 6.17 -13.27
CA PHE A 239 21.18 5.62 -14.59
C PHE A 239 21.00 6.66 -15.70
N GLY A 240 21.86 7.67 -15.71
CA GLY A 240 22.08 8.55 -16.86
C GLY A 240 22.89 7.84 -17.96
N VAL A 241 22.36 6.74 -18.50
CA VAL A 241 22.95 5.99 -19.61
C VAL A 241 21.83 5.56 -20.56
N ASP A 242 21.90 6.02 -21.81
CA ASP A 242 20.93 5.64 -22.84
C ASP A 242 20.95 4.12 -23.08
N CYS A 243 19.85 3.45 -22.77
CA CYS A 243 19.68 2.02 -23.03
C CYS A 243 19.40 1.78 -24.51
N HIS A 244 20.45 1.52 -25.28
CA HIS A 244 20.34 1.01 -26.65
C HIS A 244 20.39 -0.53 -26.67
N TYR A 245 19.44 -1.15 -27.38
CA TYR A 245 19.52 -2.57 -27.72
C TYR A 245 20.55 -2.79 -28.82
N ASP A 246 21.77 -3.23 -28.47
CA ASP A 246 22.76 -3.66 -29.45
C ASP A 246 22.37 -5.02 -30.06
N LEU A 247 21.67 -4.96 -31.19
CA LEU A 247 21.21 -6.10 -31.97
C LEU A 247 22.36 -6.90 -32.64
N GLN A 248 23.63 -6.47 -32.56
CA GLN A 248 24.75 -7.12 -33.25
C GLN A 248 25.60 -8.04 -32.36
N SER A 249 25.37 -8.08 -31.04
CA SER A 249 26.13 -8.91 -30.09
C SER A 249 25.64 -10.37 -29.98
N ARG A 250 25.63 -11.11 -31.10
CA ARG A 250 25.49 -12.58 -31.12
C ARG A 250 26.48 -13.25 -32.08
N LYS A 251 27.76 -13.34 -31.68
CA LYS A 251 28.67 -14.34 -32.25
C LYS A 251 28.50 -15.68 -31.54
N LYS A 252 28.16 -16.72 -32.31
CA LYS A 252 27.96 -18.11 -31.86
C LYS A 252 29.11 -18.62 -30.97
N LYS A 253 28.74 -19.36 -29.92
CA LYS A 253 29.55 -20.47 -29.38
C LYS A 253 28.71 -21.75 -29.37
N ASP A 254 29.38 -22.85 -29.68
CA ASP A 254 28.79 -24.13 -30.10
C ASP A 254 28.51 -25.07 -28.90
N PRO A 255 27.32 -25.69 -28.77
CA PRO A 255 26.98 -26.52 -27.61
C PRO A 255 27.39 -27.99 -27.78
N ARG A 256 28.63 -28.34 -27.42
CA ARG A 256 29.07 -29.75 -27.27
C ARG A 256 30.07 -30.00 -26.12
N THR A 257 29.56 -30.02 -24.88
CA THR A 257 30.05 -30.71 -23.65
C THR A 257 29.30 -30.10 -22.45
N LEU A 258 28.89 -30.79 -21.38
CA LEU A 258 29.13 -32.17 -20.93
C LEU A 258 27.81 -32.87 -20.54
N MET A 259 27.76 -34.20 -20.66
CA MET A 259 26.90 -35.05 -19.83
C MET A 259 27.71 -35.71 -18.70
N PRO A 260 27.13 -35.87 -17.50
CA PRO A 260 27.38 -37.04 -16.66
C PRO A 260 26.28 -38.10 -16.79
N GLN A 261 26.58 -39.34 -16.41
CA GLN A 261 25.83 -40.53 -16.81
C GLN A 261 24.69 -40.93 -15.86
N LEU A 262 23.70 -41.63 -16.42
CA LEU A 262 22.60 -42.29 -15.72
C LEU A 262 23.01 -43.69 -15.24
N GLY A 263 22.66 -44.09 -14.01
CA GLY A 263 23.05 -45.41 -13.51
C GLY A 263 22.45 -45.86 -12.17
N SER A 264 21.13 -46.08 -12.09
CA SER A 264 20.48 -47.23 -11.40
C SER A 264 18.96 -47.01 -11.21
N LYS A 265 18.16 -48.06 -11.42
CA LYS A 265 16.78 -48.22 -10.93
C LYS A 265 16.80 -49.21 -9.75
N PRO A 266 15.80 -49.19 -8.85
CA PRO A 266 14.73 -50.17 -9.02
C PRO A 266 13.28 -49.72 -8.66
N GLN A 267 12.35 -50.27 -9.45
CA GLN A 267 10.98 -50.71 -9.14
C GLN A 267 9.85 -49.73 -8.74
N ASP A 268 8.74 -49.88 -9.48
CA ASP A 268 7.43 -49.28 -9.25
C ASP A 268 6.66 -49.89 -8.07
N SER A 269 5.79 -49.10 -7.45
CA SER A 269 4.58 -49.56 -6.75
C SER A 269 3.52 -48.45 -6.78
N PRO A 270 2.23 -48.74 -7.03
CA PRO A 270 1.26 -47.73 -7.43
C PRO A 270 0.58 -47.04 -6.24
N SER A 271 0.75 -45.72 -6.13
CA SER A 271 -0.02 -44.87 -5.22
C SER A 271 -1.21 -44.22 -5.95
N LYS A 272 -2.39 -44.32 -5.34
CA LYS A 272 -3.69 -44.03 -5.96
C LYS A 272 -3.84 -42.56 -6.39
N ILE A 273 -4.43 -42.37 -7.56
CA ILE A 273 -5.11 -41.12 -7.93
C ILE A 273 -6.28 -40.92 -6.95
N GLN A 274 -6.21 -39.90 -6.10
CA GLN A 274 -7.41 -39.30 -5.50
C GLN A 274 -7.70 -38.01 -6.25
N GLY A 275 -8.92 -37.92 -6.79
CA GLY A 275 -9.34 -36.77 -7.59
C GLY A 275 -9.43 -35.51 -6.74
N HIS A 276 -8.95 -34.39 -7.28
CA HIS A 276 -9.18 -33.07 -6.72
C HIS A 276 -10.69 -32.79 -6.68
N THR A 277 -11.26 -32.88 -5.48
CA THR A 277 -12.54 -32.26 -5.17
C THR A 277 -12.29 -30.75 -5.02
N PRO A 278 -13.14 -29.85 -5.53
CA PRO A 278 -12.93 -28.41 -5.36
C PRO A 278 -12.92 -28.05 -3.88
N LEU A 279 -11.86 -27.41 -3.38
CA LEU A 279 -11.86 -26.90 -2.02
C LEU A 279 -12.89 -25.77 -1.90
N GLY A 280 -13.80 -25.91 -0.93
CA GLY A 280 -14.65 -24.83 -0.47
C GLY A 280 -13.89 -23.81 0.39
N ASP A 281 -14.61 -22.78 0.81
CA ASP A 281 -14.11 -21.58 1.50
C ASP A 281 -13.11 -21.87 2.64
N SER A 282 -11.91 -21.31 2.51
CA SER A 282 -10.95 -21.16 3.61
C SER A 282 -10.60 -19.68 3.80
N ASN A 283 -11.43 -18.98 4.57
CA ASN A 283 -11.14 -17.63 5.09
C ASN A 283 -10.11 -17.65 6.27
N GLY A 284 -9.41 -18.76 6.48
CA GLY A 284 -8.35 -18.90 7.48
C GLY A 284 -6.97 -18.53 6.92
N ILE A 285 -6.18 -17.79 7.70
CA ILE A 285 -4.74 -17.62 7.42
C ILE A 285 -4.03 -18.93 7.77
N HIS A 286 -3.24 -19.48 6.85
CA HIS A 286 -2.31 -20.57 7.16
C HIS A 286 -1.27 -20.08 8.18
N LEU A 287 -0.99 -20.88 9.22
CA LEU A 287 -0.06 -20.54 10.32
C LEU A 287 1.28 -19.97 9.85
N SER A 288 1.76 -20.42 8.70
CA SER A 288 3.04 -20.00 8.11
C SER A 288 2.99 -18.76 7.21
N SER A 289 1.86 -18.04 7.16
CA SER A 289 1.78 -16.79 6.40
C SER A 289 2.56 -15.69 7.12
N LEU A 290 3.41 -14.96 6.37
CA LEU A 290 4.15 -13.80 6.89
C LEU A 290 3.21 -12.73 7.48
N GLU A 291 1.97 -12.64 7.00
CA GLU A 291 0.95 -11.71 7.50
C GLU A 291 0.35 -12.09 8.87
N ALA A 292 0.63 -13.28 9.42
CA ALA A 292 0.02 -13.78 10.66
C ALA A 292 0.21 -12.84 11.86
N ASN A 293 1.37 -12.16 11.94
CA ASN A 293 1.71 -11.23 13.01
C ASN A 293 1.35 -9.76 12.68
N SER A 294 0.92 -9.45 11.45
CA SER A 294 0.73 -8.07 10.99
C SER A 294 -0.52 -7.41 11.58
N GLY A 295 -0.36 -6.18 12.07
CA GLY A 295 -1.47 -5.34 12.50
C GLY A 295 -2.36 -4.92 11.32
N ALA A 296 -1.76 -4.56 10.19
CA ALA A 296 -2.49 -4.19 8.97
C ALA A 296 -3.35 -5.35 8.44
N ALA A 297 -2.79 -6.56 8.39
CA ALA A 297 -3.53 -7.75 7.93
C ALA A 297 -4.67 -8.14 8.88
N PHE A 298 -4.56 -7.83 10.18
CA PHE A 298 -5.67 -7.96 11.12
C PHE A 298 -6.77 -6.92 10.89
N VAL A 299 -6.41 -5.64 10.71
CA VAL A 299 -7.35 -4.53 10.44
C VAL A 299 -8.14 -4.78 9.15
N ARG A 300 -7.45 -5.17 8.07
CA ARG A 300 -8.10 -5.54 6.79
C ARG A 300 -9.10 -6.69 6.97
N ARG A 301 -8.76 -7.72 7.75
CA ARG A 301 -9.67 -8.85 8.05
C ARG A 301 -10.85 -8.44 8.95
N LEU A 302 -10.67 -7.47 9.83
CA LEU A 302 -11.77 -6.89 10.61
C LEU A 302 -12.72 -6.12 9.69
N GLY A 303 -12.18 -5.26 8.81
CA GLY A 303 -12.93 -4.55 7.78
C GLY A 303 -13.75 -5.49 6.90
N LEU A 304 -13.10 -6.50 6.29
CA LEU A 304 -13.75 -7.54 5.48
C LEU A 304 -14.85 -8.33 6.22
N LYS A 305 -14.79 -8.41 7.56
CA LYS A 305 -15.84 -9.04 8.37
C LYS A 305 -17.01 -8.12 8.69
N ILE A 306 -16.81 -6.80 8.64
CA ILE A 306 -17.84 -5.78 8.93
C ILE A 306 -18.54 -5.39 7.61
N ASP A 307 -17.77 -4.97 6.62
CA ASP A 307 -18.22 -4.64 5.26
C ASP A 307 -17.25 -5.27 4.24
N PRO A 308 -17.62 -6.39 3.59
CA PRO A 308 -16.78 -7.05 2.58
C PRO A 308 -16.60 -6.23 1.29
N ALA A 309 -17.50 -5.30 0.98
CA ALA A 309 -17.46 -4.53 -0.26
C ALA A 309 -16.47 -3.37 -0.16
N ASN A 310 -16.49 -2.67 0.97
CA ASN A 310 -15.71 -1.43 1.20
C ASN A 310 -14.55 -1.62 2.18
N ALA A 311 -14.07 -2.85 2.35
CA ALA A 311 -13.02 -3.16 3.32
C ALA A 311 -11.71 -2.40 3.00
N PRO A 312 -11.08 -1.74 3.98
CA PRO A 312 -9.84 -1.00 3.75
C PRO A 312 -8.73 -1.90 3.22
N ASN A 313 -7.96 -1.35 2.28
CA ASN A 313 -6.75 -1.97 1.75
C ASN A 313 -5.72 -2.26 2.87
N LEU A 314 -4.73 -3.10 2.57
CA LEU A 314 -3.68 -3.46 3.53
C LEU A 314 -2.80 -2.24 3.84
N HIS A 315 -3.14 -1.51 4.90
CA HIS A 315 -2.47 -0.27 5.29
C HIS A 315 -2.07 -0.26 6.77
N LEU A 316 -0.95 0.39 7.08
CA LEU A 316 -0.31 0.43 8.39
C LEU A 316 -0.69 1.71 9.15
N PHE A 317 -1.99 1.83 9.45
CA PHE A 317 -2.52 2.89 10.31
C PHE A 317 -1.78 2.96 11.65
N ALA A 318 -1.46 4.18 12.09
CA ALA A 318 -0.71 4.46 13.32
C ALA A 318 0.58 3.63 13.47
N TRP A 319 1.31 3.40 12.38
CA TRP A 319 2.65 2.80 12.41
C TRP A 319 3.59 3.53 13.37
N ASN A 320 3.56 4.86 13.34
CA ASN A 320 4.22 5.79 14.24
C ASN A 320 3.42 7.12 14.22
N VAL A 321 3.94 8.18 14.82
CA VAL A 321 3.28 9.51 14.88
C VAL A 321 3.36 10.33 13.59
N GLY A 322 3.96 9.78 12.52
CA GLY A 322 4.11 10.44 11.23
C GLY A 322 5.54 10.88 10.89
N ALA A 323 5.72 11.27 9.64
CA ALA A 323 7.03 11.63 9.11
C ALA A 323 7.48 13.02 9.58
N ARG A 324 8.76 13.16 9.95
CA ARG A 324 9.33 14.42 10.47
C ARG A 324 10.02 15.27 9.40
N HIS A 325 9.56 15.19 8.16
CA HIS A 325 10.12 15.95 7.04
C HIS A 325 9.56 17.38 7.01
N SER A 326 10.41 18.34 6.63
CA SER A 326 9.96 19.65 6.17
C SER A 326 9.92 19.64 4.63
N PRO A 327 8.80 20.02 3.98
CA PRO A 327 8.65 19.96 2.52
C PRO A 327 9.53 20.95 1.74
N GLN A 328 10.41 21.73 2.40
CA GLN A 328 11.19 22.82 1.80
C GLN A 328 12.70 22.58 1.68
N LEU A 329 13.24 21.42 2.08
CA LEU A 329 14.70 21.14 2.05
C LEU A 329 15.12 20.02 1.09
N SER A 330 14.66 20.07 -0.16
CA SER A 330 15.10 19.21 -1.27
C SER A 330 16.28 19.82 -2.08
N SER A 331 17.31 20.35 -1.40
CA SER A 331 18.56 20.81 -2.03
C SER A 331 19.72 20.98 -1.04
N THR A 332 20.12 19.92 -0.34
CA THR A 332 21.42 19.90 0.34
C THR A 332 22.51 19.34 -0.58
N THR A 333 23.68 19.95 -0.56
CA THR A 333 24.87 19.46 -1.28
C THR A 333 25.18 18.03 -0.87
N GLY A 334 25.46 17.14 -1.83
CA GLY A 334 25.66 15.69 -1.60
C GLY A 334 26.93 15.29 -0.84
N ARG A 335 27.34 16.06 0.18
CA ARG A 335 28.49 15.82 1.05
C ARG A 335 28.11 16.14 2.49
N ALA A 336 28.44 15.23 3.40
CA ALA A 336 28.29 15.44 4.83
C ALA A 336 29.10 16.66 5.34
N LEU A 337 28.47 17.45 6.20
CA LEU A 337 29.04 18.58 6.92
C LEU A 337 29.60 18.14 8.29
N PRO A 338 30.61 18.84 8.83
CA PRO A 338 31.05 18.63 10.21
C PRO A 338 29.91 18.93 11.19
N ILE A 339 29.65 18.04 12.16
CA ILE A 339 28.57 18.24 13.14
C ILE A 339 28.73 19.53 13.97
N VAL A 340 29.99 19.95 14.20
CA VAL A 340 30.34 21.19 14.90
C VAL A 340 29.83 22.47 14.19
N ASP A 341 29.55 22.38 12.89
CA ASP A 341 29.00 23.48 12.08
C ASP A 341 27.45 23.45 12.08
N LEU A 342 26.83 22.37 12.58
CA LEU A 342 25.39 22.18 12.66
C LEU A 342 24.82 22.47 14.07
N VAL A 343 25.60 22.21 15.13
CA VAL A 343 25.15 22.26 16.54
C VAL A 343 26.27 22.79 17.43
N SER A 344 25.92 23.61 18.43
CA SER A 344 26.89 24.07 19.44
C SER A 344 27.25 22.96 20.44
N GLN A 345 28.39 23.08 21.14
CA GLN A 345 28.78 22.08 22.15
C GLN A 345 27.78 22.01 23.31
N GLU A 346 27.25 23.15 23.74
CA GLU A 346 26.26 23.26 24.82
C GLU A 346 24.95 22.57 24.42
N GLU A 347 24.45 22.87 23.21
CA GLU A 347 23.25 22.25 22.66
C GLU A 347 23.44 20.73 22.43
N MET A 348 24.59 20.29 21.90
CA MET A 348 24.92 18.87 21.78
C MET A 348 24.90 18.16 23.14
N ARG A 349 25.40 18.80 24.22
CA ARG A 349 25.35 18.24 25.58
C ARG A 349 23.92 18.19 26.14
N ALA A 350 23.10 19.20 25.87
CA ALA A 350 21.69 19.22 26.27
C ALA A 350 20.91 18.10 25.55
N LEU A 351 21.05 17.98 24.23
CA LEU A 351 20.41 16.94 23.42
C LEU A 351 20.86 15.53 23.81
N ALA A 352 22.17 15.33 24.08
CA ALA A 352 22.68 14.07 24.60
C ALA A 352 22.11 13.73 25.99
N THR A 353 21.88 14.74 26.85
CA THR A 353 21.24 14.52 28.15
C THR A 353 19.81 14.01 27.99
N VAL A 354 19.03 14.58 27.07
CA VAL A 354 17.67 14.10 26.74
C VAL A 354 17.71 12.67 26.18
N PHE A 355 18.69 12.34 25.32
CA PHE A 355 18.88 10.97 24.85
C PHE A 355 19.14 9.99 26.01
N PHE A 356 20.03 10.32 26.94
CA PHE A 356 20.31 9.45 28.10
C PHE A 356 19.17 9.39 29.12
N GLU A 357 18.27 10.37 29.14
CA GLU A 357 17.07 10.35 29.98
C GLU A 357 15.92 9.54 29.36
N LYS A 358 15.67 9.70 28.06
CA LYS A 358 14.46 9.16 27.39
C LYS A 358 14.69 7.92 26.53
N VAL A 359 15.90 7.69 26.03
CA VAL A 359 16.20 6.69 24.98
C VAL A 359 17.18 5.61 25.45
N ASP A 360 18.28 5.99 26.10
CA ASP A 360 19.23 5.02 26.67
C ASP A 360 18.59 4.02 27.65
N PRO A 361 17.59 4.36 28.48
CA PRO A 361 16.92 3.37 29.33
C PRO A 361 16.29 2.21 28.56
N CYS A 362 15.80 2.45 27.35
CA CYS A 362 15.28 1.42 26.44
C CYS A 362 16.39 0.70 25.68
N TYR A 363 17.40 1.42 25.19
CA TYR A 363 18.32 0.91 24.16
C TYR A 363 19.73 0.56 24.67
N GLY A 364 20.25 1.31 25.63
CA GLY A 364 21.39 0.93 26.48
C GLY A 364 22.77 0.76 25.83
N PHE A 365 22.92 0.94 24.50
CA PHE A 365 24.12 0.52 23.74
C PHE A 365 25.23 1.58 23.60
N ILE A 366 25.06 2.77 24.18
CA ILE A 366 26.05 3.86 24.13
C ILE A 366 26.54 4.13 25.55
N ASP A 367 27.86 4.13 25.74
CA ASP A 367 28.43 4.55 27.02
C ASP A 367 28.32 6.08 27.21
N ARG A 368 27.84 6.48 28.39
CA ARG A 368 27.53 7.88 28.70
C ARG A 368 28.79 8.73 28.80
N ASP A 369 29.77 8.28 29.57
CA ASP A 369 30.95 9.07 29.89
C ASP A 369 31.88 9.17 28.67
N SER A 370 32.04 8.08 27.91
CA SER A 370 32.69 8.06 26.61
C SER A 370 32.04 9.03 25.61
N LEU A 371 30.70 9.09 25.51
CA LEU A 371 30.05 10.05 24.63
C LEU A 371 30.32 11.49 25.06
N PHE A 372 30.15 11.83 26.34
CA PHE A 372 30.41 13.20 26.82
C PHE A 372 31.91 13.59 26.71
N GLN A 373 32.83 12.64 26.86
CA GLN A 373 34.26 12.85 26.61
C GLN A 373 34.53 13.09 25.11
N ARG A 374 33.94 12.29 24.21
CA ARG A 374 34.03 12.45 22.75
C ARG A 374 33.45 13.81 22.31
N VAL A 375 32.28 14.22 22.79
CA VAL A 375 31.70 15.57 22.56
C VAL A 375 32.64 16.68 23.05
N SER A 376 33.25 16.50 24.22
CA SER A 376 34.17 17.49 24.78
C SER A 376 35.42 17.69 23.91
N ARG A 377 35.99 16.59 23.38
CA ARG A 377 37.16 16.62 22.48
C ARG A 377 36.83 17.03 21.04
N ARG A 378 35.62 16.75 20.56
CA ARG A 378 35.21 16.96 19.16
C ARG A 378 34.98 18.42 18.79
N TRP A 379 34.61 19.26 19.76
CA TRP A 379 34.44 20.72 19.64
C TRP A 379 35.70 21.51 20.02
N LEU A 380 36.83 20.86 20.32
CA LEU A 380 38.11 21.57 20.49
C LEU A 380 38.61 22.14 19.15
N PRO A 381 39.40 23.23 19.16
CA PRO A 381 40.08 23.72 17.97
C PRO A 381 40.95 22.61 17.36
N LYS A 382 40.96 22.51 16.03
CA LYS A 382 41.75 21.50 15.27
C LYS A 382 43.27 21.53 15.54
N SER A 383 43.77 22.61 16.15
CA SER A 383 45.16 22.80 16.54
C SER A 383 45.50 22.29 17.95
N ALA A 384 44.53 21.74 18.70
CA ALA A 384 44.78 21.18 20.03
C ALA A 384 45.08 19.68 19.94
N ASP A 385 46.15 19.22 20.60
CA ASP A 385 46.67 17.84 20.53
C ASP A 385 45.64 16.75 20.91
N SER A 386 44.62 17.11 21.68
CA SER A 386 43.55 16.19 22.12
C SER A 386 42.27 16.26 21.28
N ALA A 387 42.18 17.17 20.29
CA ALA A 387 41.00 17.33 19.46
C ALA A 387 40.71 16.08 18.62
N LEU A 388 39.43 15.74 18.46
CA LEU A 388 39.01 14.68 17.54
C LEU A 388 38.72 15.26 16.16
N SER A 389 39.31 14.66 15.12
CA SER A 389 38.99 14.97 13.73
C SER A 389 37.56 14.52 13.37
N ASN A 390 37.07 14.99 12.23
CA ASN A 390 35.88 14.39 11.61
C ASN A 390 36.13 12.89 11.41
N GLY A 391 35.11 12.06 11.69
CA GLY A 391 35.23 10.60 11.63
C GLY A 391 33.87 9.91 11.73
N PRO A 392 33.81 8.56 11.66
CA PRO A 392 32.55 7.81 11.61
C PRO A 392 31.64 8.08 12.81
N TYR A 393 32.20 8.35 13.99
CA TYR A 393 31.43 8.69 15.19
C TYR A 393 30.60 9.99 15.09
N ASP A 394 30.90 10.89 14.15
CA ASP A 394 30.05 12.07 13.93
C ASP A 394 28.62 11.65 13.52
N ALA A 395 28.44 10.48 12.88
CA ALA A 395 27.13 9.91 12.59
C ALA A 395 26.37 9.47 13.86
N VAL A 396 27.09 8.93 14.86
CA VAL A 396 26.54 8.60 16.19
C VAL A 396 26.08 9.88 16.89
N LEU A 397 26.91 10.92 16.87
CA LEU A 397 26.57 12.22 17.45
C LEU A 397 25.36 12.86 16.74
N CYS A 398 25.28 12.77 15.40
CA CYS A 398 24.13 13.27 14.65
C CYS A 398 22.84 12.52 15.01
N GLY A 399 22.91 11.19 15.14
CA GLY A 399 21.78 10.38 15.60
C GLY A 399 21.33 10.75 17.01
N VAL A 400 22.25 10.81 17.98
CA VAL A 400 21.96 11.20 19.37
C VAL A 400 21.36 12.61 19.45
N ALA A 401 21.87 13.58 18.69
CA ALA A 401 21.33 14.93 18.62
C ALA A 401 19.91 14.97 18.03
N ALA A 402 19.66 14.22 16.95
CA ALA A 402 18.32 14.12 16.34
C ALA A 402 17.30 13.45 17.28
N PHE A 403 17.69 12.39 18.00
CA PHE A 403 16.87 11.83 19.08
C PHE A 403 16.60 12.87 20.19
N GLY A 404 17.62 13.65 20.59
CA GLY A 404 17.46 14.75 21.54
C GLY A 404 16.38 15.74 21.09
N TYR A 405 16.34 16.13 19.81
CA TYR A 405 15.29 16.99 19.27
C TYR A 405 13.92 16.30 19.22
N LEU A 406 13.85 15.06 18.73
CA LEU A 406 12.63 14.24 18.67
C LEU A 406 11.92 14.15 20.03
N PHE A 407 12.68 13.92 21.10
CA PHE A 407 12.17 13.80 22.47
C PHE A 407 12.03 15.15 23.20
N SER A 408 12.53 16.25 22.62
CA SER A 408 12.34 17.62 23.14
C SER A 408 11.24 18.40 22.41
N ARG A 409 10.85 18.02 21.19
CA ARG A 409 9.97 18.82 20.31
C ARG A 409 8.96 17.97 19.54
N ARG A 410 7.67 18.32 19.67
CA ARG A 410 6.56 17.68 18.92
C ARG A 410 6.67 17.84 17.40
N GLN A 411 7.18 18.98 16.94
CA GLN A 411 7.43 19.25 15.52
C GLN A 411 8.93 19.25 15.21
N ALA A 412 9.27 18.86 13.98
CA ALA A 412 10.64 18.81 13.50
C ALA A 412 11.19 20.20 13.17
N ILE A 413 12.48 20.42 13.41
CA ILE A 413 13.17 21.66 13.06
C ILE A 413 14.21 21.45 11.93
N PRO A 414 14.60 22.50 11.18
CA PRO A 414 15.57 22.36 10.09
C PRO A 414 16.91 21.74 10.52
N THR A 415 17.37 21.98 11.75
CA THR A 415 18.61 21.38 12.29
C THR A 415 18.48 19.87 12.49
N GLU A 416 17.34 19.39 12.97
CA GLU A 416 17.04 17.97 13.15
C GLU A 416 17.04 17.22 11.80
N VAL A 417 16.36 17.80 10.79
CA VAL A 417 16.36 17.27 9.41
C VAL A 417 17.78 17.23 8.84
N LYS A 418 18.57 18.30 9.01
CA LYS A 418 19.98 18.36 8.58
C LYS A 418 20.83 17.31 9.26
N LEU A 419 20.65 17.05 10.57
CA LEU A 419 21.42 16.03 11.29
C LEU A 419 21.13 14.61 10.81
N ILE A 420 19.87 14.30 10.52
CA ILE A 420 19.47 12.98 9.99
C ILE A 420 20.01 12.76 8.58
N GLU A 421 19.95 13.78 7.72
CA GLU A 421 20.54 13.72 6.39
C GLU A 421 22.08 13.65 6.44
N ASN A 422 22.70 14.38 7.38
CA ASN A 422 24.15 14.30 7.59
C ASN A 422 24.59 12.91 8.04
N ALA A 423 23.87 12.30 8.99
CA ALA A 423 24.09 10.91 9.39
C ALA A 423 23.91 9.95 8.20
N ARG A 424 22.89 10.15 7.35
CA ARG A 424 22.69 9.37 6.13
C ARG A 424 23.91 9.43 5.20
N LEU A 425 24.34 10.63 4.85
CA LEU A 425 25.47 10.88 3.95
C LEU A 425 26.81 10.34 4.48
N MET A 426 26.92 10.11 5.78
CA MET A 426 28.07 9.45 6.41
C MET A 426 27.96 7.91 6.43
N LEU A 427 26.74 7.38 6.59
CA LEU A 427 26.49 5.96 6.83
C LEU A 427 26.29 5.15 5.54
N GLU A 428 25.68 5.73 4.51
CA GLU A 428 25.37 5.01 3.25
C GLU A 428 26.58 4.73 2.34
N PRO A 429 27.60 5.61 2.23
CA PRO A 429 28.82 5.28 1.49
C PRO A 429 29.60 4.08 2.06
N ALA A 430 29.34 3.71 3.32
CA ALA A 430 29.98 2.56 3.95
C ALA A 430 29.61 1.22 3.29
N PHE A 431 28.47 1.12 2.59
CA PHE A 431 28.11 -0.07 1.80
C PHE A 431 29.03 -0.33 0.59
N LEU A 432 29.71 0.72 0.10
CA LEU A 432 30.54 0.67 -1.11
C LEU A 432 32.04 0.68 -0.79
N SER A 433 32.42 0.70 0.49
CA SER A 433 33.82 0.70 0.90
C SER A 433 34.35 -0.74 0.98
N GLU A 434 35.52 -0.98 0.39
CA GLU A 434 36.29 -2.22 0.57
C GLU A 434 36.91 -2.33 1.98
N THR A 435 36.73 -1.30 2.83
CA THR A 435 37.28 -1.23 4.19
C THR A 435 36.37 -1.94 5.20
N THR A 436 36.95 -2.58 6.21
CA THR A 436 36.22 -3.14 7.37
C THR A 436 35.36 -2.08 8.05
N LEU A 437 34.04 -2.34 8.16
CA LEU A 437 33.09 -1.46 8.86
C LEU A 437 33.45 -1.33 10.34
N SER A 438 33.56 -0.09 10.84
CA SER A 438 33.83 0.17 12.26
C SER A 438 32.57 0.06 13.13
N VAL A 439 32.77 -0.22 14.43
CA VAL A 439 31.68 -0.27 15.43
C VAL A 439 30.92 1.05 15.49
N ASP A 440 31.60 2.19 15.33
CA ASP A 440 30.99 3.53 15.28
C ASP A 440 29.95 3.65 14.13
N ILE A 441 30.22 3.05 12.96
CA ILE A 441 29.26 3.00 11.84
C ILE A 441 28.05 2.14 12.19
N ILE A 442 28.26 0.99 12.86
CA ILE A 442 27.16 0.12 13.32
C ILE A 442 26.30 0.83 14.36
N MET A 443 26.89 1.53 15.34
CA MET A 443 26.18 2.38 16.30
C MET A 443 25.31 3.44 15.58
N GLY A 444 25.86 4.10 14.57
CA GLY A 444 25.13 5.07 13.76
C GLY A 444 23.98 4.44 12.99
N TRP A 445 24.14 3.22 12.45
CA TRP A 445 23.07 2.49 11.79
C TRP A 445 21.96 2.02 12.74
N VAL A 446 22.29 1.56 13.96
CA VAL A 446 21.28 1.23 14.98
C VAL A 446 20.45 2.47 15.32
N LEU A 447 21.08 3.63 15.54
CA LEU A 447 20.38 4.90 15.72
C LEU A 447 19.52 5.27 14.51
N ARG A 448 20.04 5.13 13.28
CA ARG A 448 19.31 5.42 12.04
C ARG A 448 18.05 4.57 11.90
N VAL A 449 18.14 3.26 12.08
CA VAL A 449 16.97 2.35 12.00
C VAL A 449 15.96 2.67 13.09
N ALA A 450 16.42 2.88 14.33
CA ALA A 450 15.54 3.21 15.46
C ALA A 450 14.83 4.56 15.27
N TYR A 451 15.49 5.55 14.69
CA TYR A 451 14.89 6.85 14.35
C TYR A 451 13.85 6.69 13.22
N LEU A 452 14.21 6.02 12.11
CA LEU A 452 13.30 5.74 10.99
C LEU A 452 12.03 4.98 11.44
N ARG A 453 12.13 4.07 12.42
CA ARG A 453 10.95 3.39 13.01
C ARG A 453 9.92 4.40 13.52
N MET A 454 10.34 5.51 14.13
CA MET A 454 9.44 6.49 14.74
C MET A 454 9.05 7.66 13.81
N THR A 455 9.80 7.90 12.73
CA THR A 455 9.68 9.15 11.95
C THR A 455 9.66 8.97 10.43
N ALA A 456 9.57 7.74 9.92
CA ALA A 456 9.59 7.46 8.49
C ALA A 456 8.56 6.39 8.09
N SER A 457 8.45 6.13 6.79
CA SER A 457 7.56 5.11 6.24
C SER A 457 7.96 3.70 6.69
N PRO A 458 7.01 2.74 6.79
CA PRO A 458 7.30 1.38 7.21
C PRO A 458 8.36 0.70 6.35
N TYR A 459 8.32 0.91 5.03
CA TYR A 459 9.25 0.28 4.09
C TYR A 459 10.69 0.79 4.23
N ALA A 460 10.89 2.10 4.44
CA ALA A 460 12.21 2.67 4.65
C ALA A 460 12.86 2.14 5.94
N ALA A 461 12.08 2.03 7.02
CA ALA A 461 12.54 1.43 8.27
C ALA A 461 12.88 -0.07 8.11
N TRP A 462 12.05 -0.82 7.37
CA TRP A 462 12.29 -2.25 7.09
C TRP A 462 13.57 -2.48 6.29
N MET A 463 13.74 -1.81 5.15
CA MET A 463 14.95 -1.92 4.33
C MET A 463 16.22 -1.59 5.13
N ALA A 464 16.21 -0.48 5.88
CA ALA A 464 17.34 -0.09 6.73
C ALA A 464 17.63 -1.15 7.82
N SER A 465 16.60 -1.75 8.42
CA SER A 465 16.76 -2.82 9.42
C SER A 465 17.38 -4.09 8.84
N CYS A 466 17.00 -4.47 7.61
CA CYS A 466 17.57 -5.63 6.91
C CYS A 466 19.06 -5.39 6.57
N SER A 467 19.39 -4.20 6.06
CA SER A 467 20.79 -3.82 5.81
C SER A 467 21.63 -3.83 7.10
N LEU A 468 21.08 -3.31 8.21
CA LEU A 468 21.75 -3.35 9.52
C LEU A 468 22.06 -4.79 9.97
N MET A 469 21.15 -5.74 9.78
CA MET A 469 21.41 -7.15 10.11
C MET A 469 22.56 -7.74 9.29
N HIS A 470 22.65 -7.45 7.99
CA HIS A 470 23.81 -7.88 7.18
C HIS A 470 25.10 -7.15 7.54
N MET A 471 25.05 -5.92 8.03
CA MET A 471 26.24 -5.23 8.55
C MET A 471 26.72 -5.84 9.89
N ILE A 472 25.81 -6.31 10.74
CA ILE A 472 26.15 -7.08 11.96
C ILE A 472 26.76 -8.45 11.61
N GLU A 473 26.30 -9.06 10.51
CA GLU A 473 26.88 -10.30 9.95
C GLU A 473 28.31 -10.04 9.45
N ALA A 474 28.49 -9.07 8.56
CA ALA A 474 29.77 -8.72 7.95
C ALA A 474 30.84 -8.22 8.96
N THR A 475 30.42 -7.65 10.10
CA THR A 475 31.33 -7.24 11.18
C THR A 475 31.59 -8.30 12.25
N GLY A 476 30.94 -9.48 12.16
CA GLY A 476 31.08 -10.54 13.15
C GLY A 476 30.51 -10.21 14.54
N LEU A 477 29.80 -9.09 14.73
CA LEU A 477 29.32 -8.66 16.05
C LEU A 477 28.30 -9.64 16.68
N HIS A 478 27.69 -10.49 15.86
CA HIS A 478 26.82 -11.60 16.27
C HIS A 478 27.56 -12.81 16.89
N LEU A 479 28.90 -12.82 16.85
CA LEU A 479 29.77 -13.87 17.39
C LEU A 479 30.39 -13.43 18.72
N GLU A 480 30.51 -14.35 19.68
CA GLU A 480 31.39 -14.16 20.85
C GLU A 480 32.85 -14.37 20.47
N SER A 481 33.74 -13.52 20.99
CA SER A 481 35.19 -13.64 20.79
C SER A 481 35.73 -14.90 21.46
N SER A 482 36.08 -15.90 20.65
CA SER A 482 36.74 -17.13 21.12
C SER A 482 38.20 -16.82 21.50
N SER A 483 38.71 -17.44 22.57
CA SER A 483 40.10 -17.19 23.02
C SER A 483 41.15 -18.05 22.32
N ASP A 484 40.74 -19.03 21.50
CA ASP A 484 41.64 -20.09 20.97
C ASP A 484 41.97 -19.93 19.47
N THR A 485 41.37 -18.99 18.76
CA THR A 485 41.55 -18.77 17.31
C THR A 485 42.62 -17.73 16.99
N VAL A 486 43.88 -18.19 16.89
CA VAL A 486 45.08 -17.39 16.51
C VAL A 486 44.93 -16.63 15.18
N LEU A 487 43.94 -16.98 14.35
CA LEU A 487 43.66 -16.37 13.04
C LEU A 487 42.73 -15.15 13.10
N GLU A 488 42.03 -14.88 14.20
CA GLU A 488 41.04 -13.78 14.29
C GLU A 488 41.62 -12.46 14.85
N GLN A 489 42.88 -12.46 15.31
CA GLN A 489 43.51 -11.32 15.99
C GLN A 489 43.90 -10.13 15.08
N GLN A 490 43.52 -10.10 13.81
CA GLN A 490 44.10 -9.17 12.81
C GLN A 490 43.20 -8.02 12.31
N SER A 491 41.90 -7.96 12.65
CA SER A 491 40.97 -7.09 11.87
C SER A 491 39.88 -6.31 12.62
N THR A 492 39.84 -6.29 13.95
CA THR A 492 38.82 -5.52 14.70
C THR A 492 39.42 -4.67 15.81
N GLU A 493 39.01 -3.39 15.88
CA GLU A 493 39.20 -2.59 17.09
C GLU A 493 38.50 -3.29 18.28
N PRO A 494 39.06 -3.20 19.51
CA PRO A 494 38.48 -3.84 20.68
C PRO A 494 37.14 -3.20 21.06
N CYS A 495 36.05 -3.77 20.53
CA CYS A 495 34.70 -3.48 20.97
C CYS A 495 34.48 -4.05 22.37
N ASP A 496 33.89 -3.26 23.27
CA ASP A 496 33.47 -3.80 24.56
C ASP A 496 32.45 -4.96 24.35
N PRO A 497 32.66 -6.14 24.99
CA PRO A 497 31.80 -7.30 24.76
C PRO A 497 30.33 -7.07 25.10
N ASP A 498 30.01 -6.20 26.07
CA ASP A 498 28.63 -5.88 26.44
C ASP A 498 27.99 -4.95 25.39
N ILE A 499 28.72 -3.91 24.95
CA ILE A 499 28.29 -3.04 23.85
C ILE A 499 28.02 -3.87 22.58
N ARG A 500 28.90 -4.80 22.20
CA ARG A 500 28.70 -5.72 21.06
C ARG A 500 27.38 -6.48 21.18
N ARG A 501 27.13 -7.13 22.32
CA ARG A 501 25.89 -7.89 22.58
C ARG A 501 24.64 -7.00 22.49
N ARG A 502 24.70 -5.77 23.00
CA ARG A 502 23.58 -4.80 22.91
C ARG A 502 23.31 -4.35 21.47
N LEU A 503 24.35 -4.07 20.68
CA LEU A 503 24.20 -3.68 19.28
C LEU A 503 23.52 -4.78 18.47
N PHE A 504 23.94 -6.04 18.63
CA PHE A 504 23.28 -7.18 17.98
C PHE A 504 21.85 -7.41 18.49
N GLY A 505 21.64 -7.36 19.81
CA GLY A 505 20.31 -7.50 20.41
C GLY A 505 19.33 -6.43 19.92
N MET A 506 19.79 -5.18 19.77
CA MET A 506 18.99 -4.07 19.27
C MET A 506 18.69 -4.21 17.77
N ALA A 507 19.69 -4.57 16.96
CA ALA A 507 19.50 -4.85 15.54
C ALA A 507 18.44 -5.94 15.30
N ARG A 508 18.53 -7.05 16.06
CA ARG A 508 17.52 -8.14 16.03
C ARG A 508 16.14 -7.63 16.44
N HIS A 509 16.03 -6.96 17.58
CA HIS A 509 14.75 -6.45 18.08
C HIS A 509 14.06 -5.57 17.02
N LEU A 510 14.77 -4.58 16.48
CA LEU A 510 14.25 -3.70 15.44
C LEU A 510 13.84 -4.48 14.19
N ASN A 511 14.68 -5.37 13.66
CA ASN A 511 14.37 -6.11 12.44
C ASN A 511 13.19 -7.09 12.61
N VAL A 512 13.16 -7.87 13.70
CA VAL A 512 12.06 -8.81 14.01
C VAL A 512 10.73 -8.07 14.09
N TRP A 513 10.68 -6.97 14.87
CA TRP A 513 9.43 -6.25 15.13
C TRP A 513 8.93 -5.51 13.90
N ILE A 514 9.83 -4.83 13.17
CA ILE A 514 9.47 -4.17 11.92
C ILE A 514 8.95 -5.19 10.90
N SER A 515 9.66 -6.30 10.67
CA SER A 515 9.23 -7.33 9.72
C SER A 515 7.86 -7.90 10.06
N PHE A 516 7.59 -8.23 11.32
CA PHE A 516 6.31 -8.81 11.73
C PHE A 516 5.12 -7.86 11.60
N GLU A 517 5.29 -6.59 11.99
CA GLU A 517 4.22 -5.60 11.87
C GLU A 517 3.87 -5.34 10.39
N LEU A 518 4.88 -5.28 9.49
CA LEU A 518 4.69 -5.19 8.04
C LEU A 518 4.19 -6.49 7.37
N GLY A 519 4.21 -7.64 8.05
CA GLY A 519 3.91 -8.94 7.45
C GLY A 519 4.96 -9.41 6.42
N ARG A 520 6.24 -9.15 6.70
CA ARG A 520 7.40 -9.46 5.84
C ARG A 520 8.36 -10.43 6.50
N SER A 521 9.27 -10.99 5.71
CA SER A 521 10.40 -11.76 6.22
C SER A 521 11.37 -10.87 7.02
N ARG A 522 11.98 -11.46 8.04
CA ARG A 522 13.12 -10.90 8.79
C ARG A 522 14.43 -11.49 8.27
N VAL A 523 15.55 -10.86 8.62
CA VAL A 523 16.89 -11.42 8.40
C VAL A 523 17.26 -12.30 9.58
N VAL A 524 17.70 -13.53 9.32
CA VAL A 524 18.10 -14.50 10.35
C VAL A 524 19.58 -14.81 10.14
N LEU A 525 20.43 -14.45 11.10
CA LEU A 525 21.86 -14.76 11.04
C LEU A 525 22.08 -16.16 11.61
N HIS A 526 22.57 -17.07 10.77
CA HIS A 526 22.87 -18.44 11.18
C HIS A 526 24.24 -18.50 11.88
N GLY A 527 24.36 -19.33 12.91
CA GLY A 527 25.62 -19.50 13.65
C GLY A 527 25.95 -18.39 14.67
N ALA A 528 25.03 -17.46 14.94
CA ALA A 528 25.23 -16.44 15.98
C ALA A 528 25.44 -17.06 17.37
N THR A 529 26.57 -16.74 18.01
CA THR A 529 26.96 -17.25 19.35
C THR A 529 26.81 -16.22 20.47
N SER A 530 26.39 -14.99 20.15
CA SER A 530 26.26 -13.88 21.10
C SER A 530 25.43 -14.21 22.35
N LEU A 531 25.98 -13.89 23.52
CA LEU A 531 25.32 -14.06 24.81
C LEU A 531 24.35 -12.89 25.12
N PRO A 532 23.39 -13.07 26.05
CA PRO A 532 22.56 -11.96 26.53
C PRO A 532 23.41 -10.80 27.10
N PRO A 533 23.03 -9.53 26.86
CA PRO A 533 23.67 -8.37 27.49
C PRO A 533 23.53 -8.40 29.02
N ASN A 534 24.52 -7.86 29.72
CA ASN A 534 24.50 -7.79 31.18
C ASN A 534 23.39 -6.82 31.67
N PRO A 535 22.84 -7.01 32.88
CA PRO A 535 21.99 -5.99 33.50
C PRO A 535 22.78 -4.69 33.75
N ARG A 536 22.22 -3.53 33.36
CA ARG A 536 22.75 -2.21 33.77
C ARG A 536 22.05 -1.77 35.07
N PRO A 537 22.74 -1.12 36.02
CA PRO A 537 22.11 -0.55 37.23
C PRO A 537 21.12 0.58 36.92
N SER A 538 21.27 1.21 35.76
CA SER A 538 20.44 2.32 35.27
C SER A 538 19.70 1.91 34.01
N GLY A 539 18.38 2.13 33.97
CA GLY A 539 17.53 1.79 32.83
C GLY A 539 16.98 0.37 32.89
N TYR A 540 16.30 -0.03 31.82
CA TYR A 540 15.51 -1.28 31.76
C TYR A 540 15.68 -1.99 30.41
N THR A 541 16.79 -1.71 29.71
CA THR A 541 17.15 -2.27 28.39
C THR A 541 17.09 -3.80 28.36
N THR A 542 17.52 -4.44 29.44
CA THR A 542 17.51 -5.91 29.57
C THR A 542 16.10 -6.48 29.50
N GLU A 543 15.07 -5.74 29.94
CA GLU A 543 13.67 -6.17 29.86
C GLU A 543 13.18 -6.25 28.40
N ILE A 544 13.63 -5.33 27.52
CA ILE A 544 13.32 -5.41 26.07
C ILE A 544 13.98 -6.65 25.44
N PHE A 545 15.22 -6.97 25.81
CA PHE A 545 15.89 -8.17 25.31
C PHE A 545 15.27 -9.47 25.84
N ASN A 546 14.70 -9.47 27.04
CA ASN A 546 13.96 -10.62 27.58
C ASN A 546 12.67 -10.93 26.80
N LEU A 547 12.10 -9.95 26.08
CA LEU A 547 10.93 -10.14 25.21
C LEU A 547 11.29 -10.61 23.79
N LEU A 548 12.58 -10.59 23.42
CA LEU A 548 13.04 -11.01 22.09
C LEU A 548 12.83 -12.51 21.83
N PRO A 549 13.12 -13.47 22.74
CA PRO A 549 12.85 -14.89 22.51
C PRO A 549 11.36 -15.19 22.28
N VAL A 550 10.47 -14.55 23.05
CA VAL A 550 9.02 -14.69 22.85
C VAL A 550 8.62 -14.11 21.50
N SER A 551 9.17 -12.96 21.12
CA SER A 551 8.95 -12.37 19.79
C SER A 551 9.40 -13.33 18.68
N GLU A 552 10.65 -13.78 18.69
CA GLU A 552 11.21 -14.67 17.67
C GLU A 552 10.50 -16.03 17.60
N SER A 553 9.95 -16.53 18.70
CA SER A 553 9.11 -17.74 18.69
C SER A 553 7.93 -17.60 17.72
N LEU A 554 7.37 -16.39 17.59
CA LEU A 554 6.23 -16.08 16.71
C LEU A 554 6.57 -16.03 15.22
N ASP A 555 7.79 -16.36 14.79
CA ASP A 555 8.15 -16.42 13.37
C ASP A 555 7.24 -17.40 12.59
N PRO A 556 6.50 -16.93 11.55
CA PRO A 556 5.63 -17.82 10.77
C PRO A 556 6.37 -18.96 10.07
N ASN A 557 7.68 -18.83 9.82
CA ASN A 557 8.45 -19.90 9.18
C ASN A 557 8.80 -21.05 10.14
N SER A 558 8.62 -20.86 11.46
CA SER A 558 8.83 -21.91 12.47
C SER A 558 7.71 -22.95 12.38
N THR A 559 8.04 -24.15 11.88
CA THR A 559 7.11 -25.27 11.63
C THR A 559 6.54 -25.92 12.90
N THR A 560 6.72 -25.30 14.06
CA THR A 560 6.58 -25.92 15.39
C THR A 560 5.63 -25.19 16.34
N GLN A 561 4.93 -24.13 15.92
CA GLN A 561 3.99 -23.44 16.82
C GLN A 561 2.59 -24.05 16.77
N ASP A 562 2.34 -24.95 17.72
CA ASP A 562 1.00 -25.45 18.00
C ASP A 562 0.20 -24.43 18.83
N LEU A 563 -1.12 -24.59 18.83
CA LEU A 563 -2.06 -23.69 19.51
C LEU A 563 -1.83 -23.56 21.04
N PRO A 564 -1.46 -24.63 21.78
CA PRO A 564 -1.13 -24.53 23.21
C PRO A 564 0.11 -23.65 23.51
N ASP A 565 1.10 -23.62 22.61
CA ASP A 565 2.31 -22.82 22.80
C ASP A 565 2.00 -21.32 22.74
N LEU A 566 1.05 -20.93 21.88
CA LEU A 566 0.58 -19.54 21.79
C LEU A 566 -0.22 -19.11 23.02
N GLU A 567 -1.01 -20.00 23.63
CA GLU A 567 -1.72 -19.69 24.88
C GLU A 567 -0.78 -19.63 26.10
N SER A 568 0.23 -20.50 26.14
CA SER A 568 1.32 -20.42 27.11
C SER A 568 2.12 -19.12 26.94
N ALA A 569 2.51 -18.76 25.70
CA ALA A 569 3.19 -17.51 25.41
C ALA A 569 2.35 -16.29 25.82
N LEU A 570 1.04 -16.29 25.55
CA LEU A 570 0.13 -15.23 25.99
C LEU A 570 0.09 -15.11 27.52
N THR A 571 0.02 -16.23 28.23
CA THR A 571 0.02 -16.24 29.71
C THR A 571 1.33 -15.73 30.27
N ASN A 572 2.47 -16.20 29.74
CA ASN A 572 3.79 -15.72 30.12
C ASN A 572 3.94 -14.20 29.91
N VAL A 573 3.49 -13.66 28.77
CA VAL A 573 3.51 -12.21 28.51
C VAL A 573 2.62 -11.44 29.48
N LEU A 574 1.46 -11.99 29.88
CA LEU A 574 0.54 -11.36 30.83
C LEU A 574 0.97 -11.49 32.30
N ASP A 575 1.84 -12.44 32.64
CA ASP A 575 2.38 -12.66 34.00
C ASP A 575 3.50 -11.66 34.34
N VAL A 576 4.20 -11.11 33.34
CA VAL A 576 5.22 -10.07 33.54
C VAL A 576 4.58 -8.75 34.00
N VAL A 577 5.19 -8.09 34.99
CA VAL A 577 4.73 -6.79 35.50
C VAL A 577 5.77 -5.72 35.19
N HIS A 578 5.52 -4.92 34.16
CA HIS A 578 6.29 -3.71 33.89
C HIS A 578 5.63 -2.48 34.52
N ILE A 579 6.45 -1.55 34.99
CA ILE A 579 6.03 -0.26 35.58
C ILE A 579 6.30 0.89 34.60
N GLN A 580 7.33 0.78 33.75
CA GLN A 580 7.76 1.84 32.86
C GLN A 580 6.86 1.91 31.61
N PRO A 581 6.26 3.07 31.26
CA PRO A 581 5.32 3.16 30.15
C PRO A 581 5.83 2.63 28.79
N PRO A 582 7.11 2.83 28.38
CA PRO A 582 7.63 2.22 27.14
C PRO A 582 7.56 0.69 27.15
N LEU A 583 7.81 0.05 28.29
CA LEU A 583 7.75 -1.41 28.43
C LEU A 583 6.32 -1.93 28.48
N ILE A 584 5.41 -1.20 29.15
CA ILE A 584 3.97 -1.54 29.17
C ILE A 584 3.41 -1.52 27.74
N LEU A 585 3.81 -0.54 26.92
CA LEU A 585 3.45 -0.50 25.50
C LEU A 585 4.01 -1.71 24.75
N VAL A 586 5.32 -1.96 24.86
CA VAL A 586 6.04 -3.09 24.23
C VAL A 586 5.38 -4.43 24.57
N GLN A 587 5.06 -4.66 25.84
CA GLN A 587 4.32 -5.82 26.34
C GLN A 587 2.90 -5.90 25.75
N CYS A 588 2.19 -4.77 25.69
CA CYS A 588 0.86 -4.69 25.12
C CYS A 588 0.86 -5.02 23.62
N ASN A 589 1.83 -4.53 22.83
CA ASN A 589 1.92 -4.89 21.41
C ASN A 589 2.20 -6.38 21.20
N LEU A 590 3.10 -6.96 22.00
CA LEU A 590 3.38 -8.40 21.95
C LEU A 590 2.15 -9.24 22.32
N MET A 591 1.42 -8.85 23.36
CA MET A 591 0.13 -9.45 23.71
C MET A 591 -0.88 -9.35 22.56
N LEU A 592 -1.00 -8.16 21.94
CA LEU A 592 -1.90 -7.94 20.80
C LEU A 592 -1.49 -8.81 19.60
N CYS A 593 -0.19 -8.99 19.31
CA CYS A 593 0.30 -9.90 18.27
C CYS A 593 -0.16 -11.35 18.54
N ILE A 594 0.07 -11.87 19.75
CA ILE A 594 -0.29 -13.24 20.12
C ILE A 594 -1.82 -13.43 20.08
N TYR A 595 -2.58 -12.48 20.63
CA TYR A 595 -4.05 -12.51 20.59
C TYR A 595 -4.60 -12.48 19.16
N ARG A 596 -4.07 -11.61 18.29
CA ARG A 596 -4.44 -11.54 16.86
C ARG A 596 -4.17 -12.87 16.16
N ARG A 597 -3.09 -13.58 16.51
CA ARG A 597 -2.75 -14.90 15.97
C ARG A 597 -3.68 -16.00 16.49
N LEU A 598 -3.90 -16.13 17.81
CA LEU A 598 -4.86 -17.08 18.39
C LEU A 598 -6.25 -16.95 17.76
N ARG A 599 -6.70 -15.70 17.56
CA ARG A 599 -7.97 -15.41 16.88
C ARG A 599 -7.97 -15.77 15.40
N ALA A 600 -6.85 -15.66 14.70
CA ALA A 600 -6.73 -16.08 13.30
C ALA A 600 -6.90 -17.60 13.13
N LEU A 601 -6.60 -18.37 14.17
CA LEU A 601 -6.81 -19.83 14.26
C LEU A 601 -8.23 -20.20 14.73
N ASN A 602 -9.08 -19.20 15.00
CA ASN A 602 -10.38 -19.36 15.66
C ASN A 602 -10.28 -20.03 17.05
N SER A 603 -9.18 -19.84 17.80
CA SER A 603 -9.13 -20.29 19.21
C SER A 603 -10.18 -19.57 20.06
N VAL A 604 -10.80 -20.33 20.98
CA VAL A 604 -11.71 -19.81 22.01
C VAL A 604 -10.92 -19.63 23.30
N ILE A 605 -10.43 -18.41 23.51
CA ILE A 605 -9.69 -18.02 24.72
C ILE A 605 -10.64 -18.01 25.93
N SER A 606 -10.17 -18.52 27.07
CA SER A 606 -10.94 -18.52 28.32
C SER A 606 -11.28 -17.11 28.81
N GLY A 607 -12.45 -16.93 29.43
CA GLY A 607 -12.91 -15.62 29.90
C GLY A 607 -11.92 -14.93 30.84
N THR A 608 -11.31 -15.69 31.77
CA THR A 608 -10.28 -15.19 32.68
C THR A 608 -9.02 -14.71 31.97
N LEU A 609 -8.61 -15.36 30.87
CA LEU A 609 -7.46 -14.93 30.06
C LEU A 609 -7.82 -13.70 29.20
N LEU A 610 -9.06 -13.60 28.74
CA LEU A 610 -9.59 -12.42 28.04
C LEU A 610 -9.68 -11.19 28.96
N ASP A 611 -10.10 -11.35 30.22
CA ASP A 611 -10.14 -10.25 31.21
C ASP A 611 -8.72 -9.71 31.48
N ARG A 612 -7.70 -10.59 31.52
CA ARG A 612 -6.29 -10.20 31.63
C ARG A 612 -5.80 -9.45 30.39
N VAL A 613 -6.19 -9.88 29.19
CA VAL A 613 -5.93 -9.17 27.91
C VAL A 613 -6.51 -7.75 27.94
N LEU A 614 -7.77 -7.61 28.36
CA LEU A 614 -8.44 -6.30 28.50
C LEU A 614 -7.75 -5.43 29.57
N SER A 615 -7.33 -6.01 30.70
CA SER A 615 -6.60 -5.29 31.75
C SER A 615 -5.26 -4.73 31.24
N LEU A 616 -4.47 -5.52 30.51
CA LEU A 616 -3.21 -5.04 29.91
C LEU A 616 -3.47 -4.02 28.80
N ALA A 617 -4.52 -4.19 27.99
CA ALA A 617 -4.91 -3.20 26.98
C ALA A 617 -5.23 -1.84 27.62
N HIS A 618 -5.97 -1.80 28.74
CA HIS A 618 -6.25 -0.55 29.47
C HIS A 618 -4.96 0.10 30.02
N LYS A 619 -4.04 -0.69 30.59
CA LYS A 619 -2.71 -0.18 31.00
C LYS A 619 -1.91 0.37 29.81
N GLY A 620 -1.98 -0.28 28.65
CA GLY A 620 -1.36 0.21 27.41
C GLY A 620 -1.92 1.56 26.94
N LEU A 621 -3.23 1.77 27.09
CA LEU A 621 -3.87 3.07 26.81
C LEU A 621 -3.40 4.16 27.79
N GLN A 622 -3.33 3.86 29.08
CA GLN A 622 -2.81 4.80 30.09
C GLN A 622 -1.34 5.18 29.80
N ALA A 623 -0.49 4.17 29.57
CA ALA A 623 0.90 4.34 29.19
C ALA A 623 1.06 5.21 27.93
N ALA A 624 0.21 5.04 26.91
CA ALA A 624 0.25 5.89 25.72
C ALA A 624 0.00 7.38 26.04
N ARG A 625 -0.95 7.70 26.93
CA ARG A 625 -1.23 9.09 27.36
C ARG A 625 -0.08 9.69 28.14
N GLU A 626 0.51 8.93 29.07
CA GLU A 626 1.70 9.35 29.81
C GLU A 626 2.86 9.68 28.87
N MET A 627 3.08 8.83 27.86
CA MET A 627 4.13 9.04 26.86
C MET A 627 3.88 10.28 25.98
N VAL A 628 2.63 10.56 25.61
CA VAL A 628 2.23 11.80 24.92
C VAL A 628 2.43 13.04 25.79
N ALA A 629 2.08 12.96 27.08
CA ALA A 629 2.25 14.04 28.05
C ALA A 629 3.74 14.36 28.29
N LEU A 630 4.59 13.33 28.37
CA LEU A 630 6.05 13.45 28.50
C LEU A 630 6.78 13.76 27.19
N ASN A 631 6.05 14.04 26.09
CA ASN A 631 6.58 14.26 24.75
C ASN A 631 7.59 13.18 24.29
N CYS A 632 7.23 11.92 24.49
CA CYS A 632 8.05 10.78 24.15
C CYS A 632 7.40 10.01 22.98
N PRO A 633 7.65 10.40 21.71
CA PRO A 633 6.97 9.89 20.51
C PRO A 633 7.45 8.48 20.09
N TRP A 634 7.50 7.55 21.04
CA TRP A 634 7.74 6.15 20.73
C TRP A 634 6.63 5.64 19.82
N HIS A 635 7.01 4.88 18.80
CA HIS A 635 6.11 4.39 17.76
C HIS A 635 4.84 3.70 18.32
N GLN A 636 4.96 3.02 19.45
CA GLN A 636 3.85 2.33 20.09
C GLN A 636 2.82 3.22 20.79
N ALA A 637 3.17 4.47 21.13
CA ALA A 637 2.21 5.42 21.67
C ALA A 637 1.10 5.75 20.64
N ALA A 638 1.42 5.67 19.34
CA ALA A 638 0.43 5.70 18.27
C ALA A 638 -0.18 4.33 17.98
N ASN A 639 0.66 3.30 17.84
CA ASN A 639 0.22 1.99 17.37
C ASN A 639 -0.72 1.26 18.33
N VAL A 640 -0.40 1.24 19.64
CA VAL A 640 -1.15 0.48 20.64
C VAL A 640 -2.60 0.98 20.76
N PRO A 641 -2.90 2.29 20.91
CA PRO A 641 -4.29 2.77 20.95
C PRO A 641 -5.12 2.35 19.74
N PHE A 642 -4.59 2.46 18.52
CA PHE A 642 -5.29 2.06 17.30
C PHE A 642 -5.52 0.54 17.24
N GLN A 643 -4.49 -0.27 17.53
CA GLN A 643 -4.60 -1.74 17.55
C GLN A 643 -5.52 -2.23 18.67
N VAL A 644 -5.60 -1.52 19.80
CA VAL A 644 -6.58 -1.77 20.87
C VAL A 644 -8.00 -1.52 20.37
N VAL A 645 -8.31 -0.38 19.71
CA VAL A 645 -9.65 -0.15 19.12
C VAL A 645 -10.08 -1.29 18.21
N CYS A 646 -9.21 -1.69 17.27
CA CYS A 646 -9.48 -2.80 16.35
C CYS A 646 -9.67 -4.13 17.10
N THR A 647 -8.91 -4.37 18.16
CA THR A 647 -9.01 -5.58 18.97
C THR A 647 -10.29 -5.61 19.80
N LEU A 648 -10.74 -4.48 20.35
CA LEU A 648 -11.97 -4.36 21.12
C LEU A 648 -13.22 -4.57 20.25
N LEU A 649 -13.24 -3.98 19.04
CA LEU A 649 -14.25 -4.22 18.01
C LEU A 649 -14.30 -5.69 17.59
N ALA A 650 -13.14 -6.33 17.51
CA ALA A 650 -13.07 -7.75 17.20
C ALA A 650 -13.59 -8.62 18.36
N ILE A 651 -13.21 -8.36 19.62
CA ILE A 651 -13.71 -9.11 20.79
C ILE A 651 -15.23 -9.06 20.88
N ASP A 652 -15.81 -7.90 20.56
CA ASP A 652 -17.24 -7.67 20.41
C ASP A 652 -18.15 -8.13 21.57
N ASN A 653 -17.70 -7.92 22.81
CA ASN A 653 -18.50 -8.21 24.00
C ASN A 653 -18.75 -6.94 24.83
N ARG A 654 -19.63 -7.03 25.83
CA ARG A 654 -20.01 -5.86 26.66
C ARG A 654 -18.80 -5.18 27.32
N ALA A 655 -17.82 -5.95 27.78
CA ALA A 655 -16.61 -5.41 28.40
C ALA A 655 -15.76 -4.67 27.36
N SER A 656 -15.47 -5.28 26.20
CA SER A 656 -14.64 -4.65 25.17
C SER A 656 -15.28 -3.40 24.57
N LEU A 657 -16.60 -3.42 24.32
CA LEU A 657 -17.34 -2.27 23.82
C LEU A 657 -17.37 -1.12 24.84
N SER A 658 -17.44 -1.40 26.14
CA SER A 658 -17.37 -0.36 27.19
C SER A 658 -16.04 0.39 27.22
N MET A 659 -14.95 -0.25 26.77
CA MET A 659 -13.61 0.33 26.71
C MET A 659 -13.35 1.17 25.44
N LEU A 660 -14.21 1.09 24.41
CA LEU A 660 -13.97 1.78 23.13
C LEU A 660 -13.88 3.31 23.28
N ASN A 661 -14.66 3.92 24.18
CA ASN A 661 -14.60 5.36 24.44
C ASN A 661 -13.22 5.77 24.99
N ASP A 662 -12.68 5.00 25.93
CA ASP A 662 -11.36 5.25 26.53
C ASP A 662 -10.22 5.02 25.51
N ALA A 663 -10.37 4.02 24.63
CA ALA A 663 -9.44 3.77 23.53
C ALA A 663 -9.46 4.89 22.47
N MET A 664 -10.63 5.32 22.02
CA MET A 664 -10.78 6.42 21.06
C MET A 664 -10.34 7.77 21.62
N ARG A 665 -10.57 8.03 22.92
CA ARG A 665 -10.04 9.22 23.60
C ARG A 665 -8.51 9.22 23.57
N THR A 666 -7.88 8.09 23.89
CA THR A 666 -6.42 7.94 23.82
C THR A 666 -5.89 8.22 22.42
N LEU A 667 -6.50 7.62 21.39
CA LEU A 667 -6.09 7.82 20.00
C LEU A 667 -6.26 9.30 19.57
N ARG A 668 -7.33 9.96 20.03
CA ARG A 668 -7.54 11.41 19.82
C ARG A 668 -6.45 12.23 20.51
N GLU A 669 -6.11 11.94 21.76
CA GLU A 669 -5.04 12.64 22.49
C GLU A 669 -3.68 12.53 21.79
N VAL A 670 -3.34 11.35 21.26
CA VAL A 670 -2.11 11.15 20.45
C VAL A 670 -2.18 11.98 19.16
N ALA A 671 -3.29 11.93 18.43
CA ALA A 671 -3.46 12.66 17.17
C ALA A 671 -3.49 14.19 17.35
N SER A 672 -4.08 14.70 18.43
CA SER A 672 -4.06 16.13 18.78
C SER A 672 -2.68 16.59 19.29
N ALA A 673 -1.88 15.68 19.87
CA ALA A 673 -0.53 16.00 20.28
C ALA A 673 0.48 15.99 19.12
N TYR A 674 0.28 15.09 18.15
CA TYR A 674 1.09 14.93 16.96
C TYR A 674 0.19 15.04 15.72
N ASP A 675 -0.20 16.27 15.39
CA ASP A 675 -1.06 16.56 14.23
C ASP A 675 -0.31 16.31 12.91
N THR A 676 -0.38 15.06 12.46
CA THR A 676 0.14 14.59 11.18
C THR A 676 -0.95 13.89 10.39
N GLU A 677 -0.79 13.83 9.08
CA GLU A 677 -1.76 13.21 8.18
C GLU A 677 -2.03 11.74 8.55
N VAL A 678 -0.99 10.97 8.88
CA VAL A 678 -1.16 9.54 9.26
C VAL A 678 -1.88 9.37 10.61
N MET A 679 -1.80 10.35 11.51
CA MET A 679 -2.53 10.31 12.78
C MET A 679 -3.99 10.73 12.61
N ARG A 680 -4.27 11.73 11.76
CA ARG A 680 -5.62 12.08 11.34
C ARG A 680 -6.30 10.92 10.60
N GLU A 681 -5.59 10.30 9.66
CA GLU A 681 -6.02 9.09 8.95
C GLU A 681 -6.34 7.96 9.93
N ALA A 682 -5.41 7.60 10.83
CA ALA A 682 -5.63 6.53 11.80
C ALA A 682 -6.83 6.78 12.73
N TYR A 683 -7.02 8.01 13.20
CA TYR A 683 -8.20 8.39 14.00
C TYR A 683 -9.50 8.27 13.19
N ASN A 684 -9.53 8.80 11.96
CA ASN A 684 -10.70 8.74 11.08
C ASN A 684 -11.06 7.30 10.70
N THR A 685 -10.07 6.45 10.40
CA THR A 685 -10.27 5.02 10.13
C THR A 685 -10.81 4.28 11.36
N ALA A 686 -10.28 4.55 12.55
CA ALA A 686 -10.79 3.95 13.78
C ALA A 686 -12.25 4.36 14.05
N TYR A 687 -12.60 5.62 13.80
CA TYR A 687 -13.99 6.10 13.88
C TYR A 687 -14.91 5.41 12.86
N LEU A 688 -14.48 5.30 11.59
CA LEU A 688 -15.23 4.61 10.54
C LEU A 688 -15.49 3.13 10.87
N LEU A 689 -14.48 2.42 11.39
CA LEU A 689 -14.63 1.02 11.82
C LEU A 689 -15.66 0.87 12.94
N ILE A 690 -15.72 1.81 13.90
CA ILE A 690 -16.75 1.81 14.96
C ILE A 690 -18.14 2.06 14.36
N LEU A 691 -18.27 3.04 13.46
CA LEU A 691 -19.54 3.40 12.81
C LEU A 691 -20.12 2.22 11.99
N LEU A 692 -19.29 1.57 11.17
CA LEU A 692 -19.70 0.40 10.39
C LEU A 692 -20.09 -0.78 11.30
N HIS A 693 -19.36 -0.99 12.40
CA HIS A 693 -19.66 -2.04 13.38
C HIS A 693 -20.96 -1.78 14.15
N GLN A 694 -21.26 -0.52 14.49
CA GLN A 694 -22.55 -0.11 15.04
C GLN A 694 -23.69 -0.40 14.05
N ARG A 695 -23.57 0.07 12.81
CA ARG A 695 -24.58 -0.11 11.77
C ARG A 695 -24.93 -1.58 11.58
N ARG A 696 -23.91 -2.44 11.48
CA ARG A 696 -24.10 -3.89 11.38
C ARG A 696 -24.94 -4.45 12.54
N LYS A 697 -24.64 -4.07 13.78
CA LYS A 697 -25.42 -4.51 14.95
C LYS A 697 -26.86 -4.04 14.91
N GLU A 698 -27.12 -2.83 14.41
CA GLU A 698 -28.47 -2.31 14.21
C GLU A 698 -29.23 -3.07 13.11
N GLU A 699 -28.54 -3.51 12.06
CA GLU A 699 -29.07 -4.37 10.99
C GLU A 699 -29.38 -5.78 11.51
N ASP A 700 -28.44 -6.41 12.24
CA ASP A 700 -28.64 -7.70 12.92
C ASP A 700 -29.81 -7.63 13.91
N THR A 701 -29.92 -6.54 14.69
CA THR A 701 -31.02 -6.31 15.65
C THR A 701 -32.36 -6.12 14.94
N ARG A 702 -32.40 -5.39 13.82
CA ARG A 702 -33.60 -5.23 12.99
C ARG A 702 -34.07 -6.57 12.43
N ALA A 703 -33.16 -7.38 11.87
CA ALA A 703 -33.49 -8.70 11.34
C ALA A 703 -34.07 -9.64 12.42
N LEU A 704 -33.49 -9.64 13.63
CA LEU A 704 -34.06 -10.37 14.78
C LEU A 704 -35.43 -9.84 15.21
N GLY A 705 -35.62 -8.52 15.19
CA GLY A 705 -36.90 -7.87 15.49
C GLY A 705 -38.01 -8.24 14.49
N ASP A 706 -37.68 -8.34 13.21
CA ASP A 706 -38.60 -8.78 12.16
C ASP A 706 -39.03 -10.24 12.37
N VAL A 707 -38.10 -11.15 12.69
CA VAL A 707 -38.42 -12.56 13.04
C VAL A 707 -39.36 -12.64 14.25
N LEU A 708 -39.13 -11.84 15.29
CA LEU A 708 -40.02 -11.79 16.48
C LEU A 708 -41.40 -11.23 16.13
N ARG A 709 -41.50 -10.26 15.22
CA ARG A 709 -42.78 -9.71 14.75
C ARG A 709 -43.57 -10.73 13.93
N ASP A 710 -42.91 -11.51 13.09
CA ASP A 710 -43.54 -12.54 12.25
C ASP A 710 -43.94 -13.80 13.05
N ALA A 711 -43.17 -14.16 14.08
CA ALA A 711 -43.56 -15.16 15.06
C ALA A 711 -44.78 -14.73 15.90
N ASN A 712 -44.87 -13.44 16.24
CA ASN A 712 -46.04 -12.91 16.96
C ASN A 712 -47.27 -12.80 16.05
N SER A 713 -47.12 -12.38 14.79
CA SER A 713 -48.25 -12.24 13.84
C SER A 713 -48.90 -13.59 13.49
N THR A 714 -48.14 -14.69 13.52
CA THR A 714 -48.68 -16.06 13.41
C THR A 714 -49.39 -16.56 14.66
N SER A 715 -49.28 -15.87 15.80
CA SER A 715 -49.94 -16.20 17.07
C SER A 715 -51.20 -15.38 17.39
N SER A 716 -51.42 -14.24 16.70
CA SER A 716 -52.52 -13.30 16.99
C SER A 716 -53.38 -13.00 15.75
N SER A 717 -54.39 -13.83 15.50
CA SER A 717 -55.43 -13.56 14.50
C SER A 717 -56.43 -12.50 14.98
N ALA A 718 -56.05 -11.22 14.89
CA ALA A 718 -56.97 -10.10 15.06
C ALA A 718 -56.54 -8.90 14.17
N PRO A 719 -57.42 -8.34 13.33
CA PRO A 719 -57.05 -7.22 12.46
C PRO A 719 -57.06 -5.91 13.25
N GLN A 720 -55.89 -5.27 13.41
CA GLN A 720 -55.82 -3.85 13.73
C GLN A 720 -55.30 -3.06 12.54
N VAL A 721 -56.17 -2.16 12.05
CA VAL A 721 -55.81 -1.10 11.12
C VAL A 721 -55.02 -0.05 11.91
N VAL A 722 -53.74 0.12 11.58
CA VAL A 722 -52.92 1.24 12.06
C VAL A 722 -52.50 2.07 10.86
N ALA A 723 -52.76 3.37 10.91
CA ALA A 723 -52.48 4.29 9.82
C ALA A 723 -50.96 4.45 9.61
N LYS A 724 -50.53 4.45 8.34
CA LYS A 724 -49.21 4.96 7.98
C LYS A 724 -49.29 6.48 7.86
N GLU A 725 -48.65 7.19 8.78
CA GLU A 725 -48.21 8.56 8.49
C GLU A 725 -46.98 8.53 7.55
N PRO A 726 -46.88 9.45 6.58
CA PRO A 726 -45.71 9.55 5.73
C PRO A 726 -44.58 10.26 6.47
N LEU A 727 -43.47 9.56 6.72
CA LEU A 727 -42.22 10.18 7.14
C LEU A 727 -41.73 11.11 6.02
N LYS A 728 -41.44 12.38 6.33
CA LYS A 728 -40.78 13.27 5.37
C LYS A 728 -39.31 12.91 5.29
N GLU A 729 -38.84 12.50 4.11
CA GLU A 729 -37.41 12.45 3.81
C GLU A 729 -36.88 13.89 3.66
N SER A 730 -36.00 14.32 4.56
CA SER A 730 -35.19 15.53 4.39
C SER A 730 -33.92 15.19 3.61
N THR A 731 -33.70 15.89 2.50
CA THR A 731 -32.55 15.66 1.61
C THR A 731 -31.43 16.63 1.95
N TYR A 732 -30.57 16.24 2.90
CA TYR A 732 -29.29 16.89 3.14
C TYR A 732 -28.17 15.83 3.16
N SER A 733 -27.04 16.15 2.55
CA SER A 733 -25.94 15.23 2.32
C SER A 733 -24.80 15.50 3.31
N LEU A 734 -24.18 14.44 3.81
CA LEU A 734 -23.00 14.53 4.69
C LEU A 734 -21.80 15.23 4.00
N ALA A 735 -21.82 15.35 2.67
CA ALA A 735 -20.81 16.02 1.86
C ALA A 735 -20.76 17.56 2.04
N ASP A 736 -21.83 18.17 2.56
CA ASP A 736 -21.95 19.64 2.63
C ASP A 736 -21.25 20.27 3.86
N TYR A 737 -20.60 19.47 4.72
CA TYR A 737 -20.01 19.93 5.97
C TYR A 737 -18.53 20.37 5.83
N PRO A 738 -18.14 21.59 6.27
CA PRO A 738 -16.76 22.05 6.21
C PRO A 738 -15.80 21.16 7.01
N GLY A 739 -14.86 20.50 6.32
CA GLY A 739 -13.90 19.55 6.90
C GLY A 739 -14.09 18.09 6.46
N PHE A 740 -15.17 17.77 5.72
CA PHE A 740 -15.50 16.40 5.29
C PHE A 740 -15.46 16.17 3.76
N SER A 741 -14.82 17.05 2.99
CA SER A 741 -14.78 16.93 1.50
C SER A 741 -14.07 15.68 0.96
N TRP A 742 -13.37 14.91 1.80
CA TRP A 742 -12.79 13.62 1.45
C TRP A 742 -13.78 12.45 1.65
N LEU A 743 -14.88 12.64 2.37
CA LEU A 743 -15.96 11.66 2.43
C LEU A 743 -16.77 11.60 1.14
N SER A 744 -16.71 12.61 0.27
CA SER A 744 -17.35 12.56 -1.07
C SER A 744 -16.93 11.31 -1.84
N ASP A 745 -15.61 11.04 -1.87
CA ASP A 745 -15.03 9.90 -2.58
C ASP A 745 -15.36 8.57 -1.89
N LEU A 746 -15.55 8.56 -0.57
CA LEU A 746 -15.91 7.36 0.21
C LEU A 746 -17.43 7.08 0.26
N VAL A 747 -18.26 8.10 0.05
CA VAL A 747 -19.72 8.00 -0.04
C VAL A 747 -20.16 7.55 -1.43
N ILE A 748 -19.36 7.79 -2.47
CA ILE A 748 -19.56 7.22 -3.81
C ILE A 748 -19.53 5.68 -3.76
N ASP A 749 -18.69 5.08 -2.91
CA ASP A 749 -18.63 3.63 -2.66
C ASP A 749 -19.73 3.12 -1.69
N MET A 750 -20.50 4.02 -1.05
CA MET A 750 -21.54 3.69 -0.07
C MET A 750 -22.88 4.38 -0.37
N PRO A 751 -23.70 3.85 -1.30
CA PRO A 751 -25.03 4.40 -1.66
C PRO A 751 -25.99 4.54 -0.48
N SER A 752 -25.73 3.84 0.62
CA SER A 752 -26.55 3.79 1.82
C SER A 752 -26.24 4.91 2.85
N LEU A 753 -25.46 5.93 2.46
CA LEU A 753 -25.15 7.15 3.21
C LEU A 753 -25.87 8.41 2.69
N GLN A 754 -26.66 8.31 1.61
CA GLN A 754 -27.32 9.48 0.98
C GLN A 754 -28.43 10.14 1.81
N ASN A 755 -28.90 9.49 2.89
CA ASN A 755 -30.07 9.91 3.67
C ASN A 755 -29.70 10.13 5.16
N PHE A 756 -28.97 11.20 5.51
CA PHE A 756 -28.75 11.52 6.93
C PHE A 756 -28.66 13.03 7.24
N ASP A 757 -29.35 13.43 8.31
CA ASP A 757 -29.52 14.80 8.80
C ASP A 757 -28.88 14.90 10.21
N MET A 758 -27.90 15.79 10.39
CA MET A 758 -27.11 15.87 11.63
C MET A 758 -27.65 16.86 12.68
N ASP A 759 -28.62 17.70 12.35
CA ASP A 759 -28.93 18.89 13.17
C ASP A 759 -29.59 18.56 14.53
N HIS A 760 -30.10 17.34 14.73
CA HIS A 760 -30.77 16.99 15.99
C HIS A 760 -29.81 16.78 17.18
N ASN A 761 -28.54 16.41 16.95
CA ASN A 761 -27.62 16.00 18.04
C ASN A 761 -26.58 17.05 18.46
N LEU A 762 -26.45 18.17 17.74
CA LEU A 762 -25.44 19.22 18.06
C LEU A 762 -26.03 20.51 18.66
N VAL A 763 -27.36 20.64 18.76
CA VAL A 763 -28.03 21.87 19.24
C VAL A 763 -28.30 21.87 20.76
N ASN A 764 -27.99 20.78 21.48
CA ASN A 764 -28.32 20.64 22.90
C ASN A 764 -27.18 20.97 23.90
N GLU A 765 -26.01 21.43 23.44
CA GLU A 765 -25.00 22.06 24.31
C GLU A 765 -25.10 23.60 24.21
N GLY A 766 -26.06 24.16 24.95
CA GLY A 766 -26.09 25.59 25.23
C GLY A 766 -24.94 26.02 26.16
N PRO A 767 -24.51 27.30 26.13
CA PRO A 767 -23.35 27.76 26.89
C PRO A 767 -23.60 27.66 28.40
N SER A 768 -22.80 26.83 29.08
CA SER A 768 -22.85 26.68 30.54
C SER A 768 -22.40 27.98 31.23
N ALA A 769 -23.30 28.58 32.00
CA ALA A 769 -23.02 29.78 32.78
C ALA A 769 -21.93 29.53 33.85
N LEU A 770 -21.07 30.54 34.06
CA LEU A 770 -20.14 30.58 35.18
C LEU A 770 -20.90 30.66 36.52
N PRO A 771 -20.54 29.86 37.54
CA PRO A 771 -21.04 30.07 38.88
C PRO A 771 -20.22 31.17 39.58
N ASP A 772 -20.91 32.20 40.07
CA ASP A 772 -20.33 33.20 40.98
C ASP A 772 -19.79 32.53 42.25
N THR A 773 -18.50 32.74 42.55
CA THR A 773 -17.94 32.46 43.88
C THR A 773 -17.90 33.76 44.68
N GLY A 774 -18.90 33.93 45.55
CA GLY A 774 -18.87 34.98 46.58
C GLY A 774 -18.15 34.50 47.84
N LEU A 775 -17.16 35.29 48.27
CA LEU A 775 -16.30 35.16 49.46
C LEU A 775 -15.23 34.04 49.44
#